data_AF-A0A9D9IDJ7-F1
#
_entry.id   AF-A0A9D9IDJ7-F1
#
_cell.length_a   1.000
_cell.length_b   1.000
_cell.length_c   1.000
_cell.angle_alpha   90.00
_cell.angle_beta   90.00
_cell.angle_gamma   90.00
#
_symmetry.space_group_name_H-M   'P 1'
#
loop_
_entity.id
_entity.type
_entity.pdbx_description
1 polymer ?
#
loop_
_entity_poly.entity_id
_entity_poly.type
_entity_poly.pdbx_seq_one_letter_code
_entity_poly.pdbx_strand_id
1 'polypeptide(L)'
;MLKSVELFCLLALLPLAVGCSGSGTIWCCSDGDNDLVSFLRDEGYRIHLLEDVQAALDKAPEGAAVLLLNGCYPDSVMMLSGDKLCTIEEKGLKVFAEYACTGSEIPQVHEIEYERVVVTDSLSPELKPMDLLSVNRGYYFRIEDDDPAMVIARVAGFDRAVYGLEGTPYYPLVYKENDNLWLSTSQLSDFARVRFMPEMKWKSFWETVISGLTGKNVVFGSWPWTVHPSYGRDTELPDTARAASVRRGVEWFYSGHFLVDPSWKSGWLDKYQGDGLMPVGPGLPAGAADGDGTSGILEGHCSAIYADGKQAYRYWLRCDVQGEAAMALAAAGELLGEDRYKNVASNLIDYAFRTFRSGPRDDAESPSYGLLSWSVTNKGTYYGDDNARAILGMIMAADILGSSRWDRKIIEAILANFRTSGKYGFRGDLILDEDLQKNGWEYYHSRDLVNPHPHFESWMWACYLWLYRQTGYAPLLDLAEKGISDTMEAYPSGWSWTNGLQQERARMILPLAWLYRVSPTEEHLAWLDMMTGELLRNQVECGAIREELGDPGKGMFGKIASNDAYGKAEAPLIFDNGDPVSDMLYTCNFAFFGLNEAACATGDPEIVRAAEKLSDFLTRIQVRSESVKDVDGAWFRAFNFRDWNYWASDADSGWGASSTLTGWIQSWIVVTQALMEEGTSYWDETSGSGTGKYDKDVFDEMLK
;
A
#
# COMPACT_ATOMS: atom_id res chain seq x y z
N MET A 1 -76.87 9.37 -10.83
CA MET A 1 -76.49 10.51 -9.97
C MET A 1 -75.18 10.13 -9.31
N LEU A 2 -74.21 11.03 -9.30
CA LEU A 2 -72.77 10.88 -9.00
C LEU A 2 -71.90 10.35 -10.15
N LYS A 3 -70.95 11.24 -10.49
CA LYS A 3 -69.94 11.22 -11.54
C LYS A 3 -68.62 10.74 -10.93
N SER A 4 -67.82 10.00 -11.69
CA SER A 4 -66.37 9.98 -11.50
C SER A 4 -65.69 9.51 -12.80
N VAL A 5 -65.07 10.51 -13.41
CA VAL A 5 -64.14 10.58 -14.54
C VAL A 5 -63.21 9.36 -14.68
N GLU A 6 -63.26 8.70 -15.85
CA GLU A 6 -62.16 7.89 -16.37
C GLU A 6 -61.22 8.80 -17.18
N LEU A 7 -59.99 8.99 -16.69
CA LEU A 7 -58.91 9.65 -17.42
C LEU A 7 -57.97 8.56 -17.93
N PHE A 8 -58.10 8.21 -19.21
CA PHE A 8 -57.16 7.34 -19.92
C PHE A 8 -55.86 8.13 -20.18
N CYS A 9 -54.83 7.90 -19.37
CA CYS A 9 -53.49 8.41 -19.65
C CYS A 9 -52.83 7.56 -20.76
N LEU A 10 -52.82 8.07 -21.99
CA LEU A 10 -51.89 7.63 -23.03
C LEU A 10 -50.45 7.95 -22.56
N LEU A 11 -49.73 6.95 -22.08
CA LEU A 11 -48.26 7.00 -21.98
C LEU A 11 -47.69 6.88 -23.39
N ALA A 12 -47.39 8.02 -23.99
CA ALA A 12 -46.52 8.09 -25.16
C ALA A 12 -45.12 7.60 -24.75
N LEU A 13 -44.74 6.43 -25.25
CA LEU A 13 -43.36 5.97 -25.30
C LEU A 13 -42.57 6.93 -26.20
N LEU A 14 -42.05 8.00 -25.60
CA LEU A 14 -40.97 8.79 -26.17
C LEU A 14 -39.71 7.91 -26.10
N PRO A 15 -39.07 7.56 -27.22
CA PRO A 15 -37.73 7.00 -27.15
C PRO A 15 -36.84 8.11 -26.57
N LEU A 16 -36.22 7.82 -25.43
CA LEU A 16 -35.03 8.55 -24.98
C LEU A 16 -34.00 8.40 -26.09
N ALA A 17 -33.95 9.40 -26.96
CA ALA A 17 -32.87 9.57 -27.90
C ALA A 17 -31.61 9.82 -27.08
N VAL A 18 -30.87 8.75 -26.78
CA VAL A 18 -29.43 8.86 -26.54
C VAL A 18 -28.89 9.55 -27.78
N GLY A 19 -28.51 10.81 -27.64
CA GLY A 19 -27.93 11.59 -28.72
C GLY A 19 -26.60 10.98 -29.12
N CYS A 20 -26.60 10.04 -30.06
CA CYS A 20 -25.43 9.77 -30.90
C CYS A 20 -25.19 11.00 -31.78
N SER A 21 -24.61 12.06 -31.21
CA SER A 21 -23.84 12.99 -32.02
C SER A 21 -22.65 12.19 -32.56
N GLY A 22 -22.55 12.04 -33.88
CA GLY A 22 -21.39 11.39 -34.50
C GLY A 22 -20.10 11.98 -33.93
N SER A 23 -19.36 11.14 -33.22
CA SER A 23 -18.01 11.38 -32.72
C SER A 23 -17.12 11.89 -33.86
N GLY A 24 -16.19 12.80 -33.52
CA GLY A 24 -15.32 13.45 -34.50
C GLY A 24 -14.36 12.47 -35.20
N THR A 25 -13.81 12.91 -36.33
CA THR A 25 -12.68 12.23 -36.97
C THR A 25 -11.38 12.84 -36.46
N ILE A 26 -10.43 11.99 -36.05
CA ILE A 26 -9.11 12.42 -35.58
C ILE A 26 -8.04 11.73 -36.45
N TRP A 27 -7.07 12.51 -36.91
CA TRP A 27 -5.89 12.03 -37.63
C TRP A 27 -4.77 11.77 -36.64
N CYS A 28 -4.23 10.56 -36.59
CA CYS A 28 -3.32 10.17 -35.53
C CYS A 28 -2.05 9.52 -36.09
N CYS A 29 -0.89 9.97 -35.62
CA CYS A 29 0.36 9.23 -35.72
C CYS A 29 0.59 8.53 -34.38
N SER A 30 0.72 7.20 -34.40
CA SER A 30 1.04 6.34 -33.25
C SER A 30 1.54 5.00 -33.78
N ASP A 31 2.30 4.26 -32.97
CA ASP A 31 2.69 2.86 -33.23
C ASP A 31 1.51 1.87 -33.19
N GLY A 32 0.34 2.31 -32.70
CA GLY A 32 -0.93 1.58 -32.74
C GLY A 32 -1.29 0.83 -31.45
N ASP A 33 -0.35 0.61 -30.53
CA ASP A 33 -0.58 0.05 -29.19
C ASP A 33 -0.53 1.15 -28.13
N ASN A 34 -1.61 1.93 -28.04
CA ASN A 34 -1.65 3.12 -27.20
C ASN A 34 -3.01 3.26 -26.48
N ASP A 35 -2.99 3.65 -25.20
CA ASP A 35 -4.21 3.70 -24.39
C ASP A 35 -5.20 4.73 -24.93
N LEU A 36 -4.75 5.95 -25.24
CA LEU A 36 -5.62 7.02 -25.76
C LEU A 36 -6.26 6.63 -27.09
N VAL A 37 -5.50 6.02 -28.01
CA VAL A 37 -6.02 5.59 -29.32
C VAL A 37 -7.11 4.55 -29.16
N SER A 38 -6.87 3.54 -28.31
CA SER A 38 -7.85 2.48 -28.04
C SER A 38 -9.10 3.05 -27.35
N PHE A 39 -8.89 3.87 -26.32
CA PHE A 39 -9.96 4.52 -25.59
C PHE A 39 -10.84 5.43 -26.45
N LEU A 40 -10.25 6.27 -27.30
CA LEU A 40 -11.03 7.15 -28.17
C LEU A 40 -11.86 6.37 -29.20
N ARG A 41 -11.38 5.21 -29.68
CA ARG A 41 -12.18 4.31 -30.53
C ARG A 41 -13.39 3.76 -29.77
N ASP A 42 -13.21 3.39 -28.50
CA ASP A 42 -14.29 2.88 -27.64
C ASP A 42 -15.33 3.96 -27.31
N GLU A 43 -14.89 5.22 -27.14
CA GLU A 43 -15.77 6.40 -27.07
C GLU A 43 -16.37 6.78 -28.44
N GLY A 44 -16.09 5.99 -29.48
CA GLY A 44 -16.72 6.04 -30.79
C GLY A 44 -15.99 6.88 -31.84
N TYR A 45 -14.87 7.55 -31.53
CA TYR A 45 -14.16 8.40 -32.48
C TYR A 45 -13.61 7.62 -33.67
N ARG A 46 -13.65 8.25 -34.86
CA ARG A 46 -13.00 7.68 -36.05
C ARG A 46 -11.55 8.11 -36.08
N ILE A 47 -10.67 7.21 -35.63
CA ILE A 47 -9.23 7.43 -35.65
C ILE A 47 -8.63 6.93 -36.97
N HIS A 48 -8.16 7.85 -37.82
CA HIS A 48 -7.30 7.49 -38.95
C HIS A 48 -5.86 7.40 -38.43
N LEU A 49 -5.34 6.17 -38.31
CA LEU A 49 -3.97 5.92 -37.90
C LEU A 49 -3.04 6.00 -39.12
N LEU A 50 -1.96 6.75 -39.00
CA LEU A 50 -0.96 7.01 -40.04
C LEU A 50 0.42 6.57 -39.57
N GLU A 51 1.26 6.20 -40.53
CA GLU A 51 2.56 5.58 -40.31
C GLU A 51 3.61 6.53 -39.72
N ASP A 52 3.49 7.83 -40.00
CA ASP A 52 4.41 8.84 -39.50
C ASP A 52 3.75 10.22 -39.36
N VAL A 53 4.47 11.13 -38.73
CA VAL A 53 4.04 12.51 -38.47
C VAL A 53 3.73 13.26 -39.77
N GLN A 54 4.56 13.11 -40.80
CA GLN A 54 4.37 13.84 -42.05
C GLN A 54 3.10 13.37 -42.76
N ALA A 55 2.87 12.06 -42.81
CA ALA A 55 1.67 11.47 -43.38
C ALA A 55 0.39 11.88 -42.62
N ALA A 56 0.46 12.00 -41.29
CA ALA A 56 -0.65 12.51 -40.49
C ALA A 56 -1.00 13.97 -40.84
N LEU A 57 0.01 14.84 -40.95
CA LEU A 57 -0.16 16.25 -41.31
C LEU A 57 -0.60 16.44 -42.78
N ASP A 58 -0.04 15.69 -43.71
CA ASP A 58 -0.31 15.81 -45.15
C ASP A 58 -1.72 15.34 -45.51
N LYS A 59 -2.19 14.24 -44.91
CA LYS A 59 -3.50 13.67 -45.21
C LYS A 59 -4.63 14.32 -44.40
N ALA A 60 -4.32 14.94 -43.26
CA ALA A 60 -5.29 15.71 -42.50
C ALA A 60 -5.88 16.87 -43.35
N PRO A 61 -7.23 16.97 -43.45
CA PRO A 61 -7.90 18.12 -44.05
C PRO A 61 -7.65 19.41 -43.26
N GLU A 62 -7.91 20.56 -43.90
CA GLU A 62 -7.87 21.86 -43.23
C GLU A 62 -8.75 21.88 -41.96
N GLY A 63 -8.23 22.46 -40.89
CA GLY A 63 -8.92 22.57 -39.60
C GLY A 63 -9.10 21.26 -38.83
N ALA A 64 -8.51 20.14 -39.28
CA ALA A 64 -8.71 18.85 -38.67
C ALA A 64 -8.02 18.72 -37.30
N ALA A 65 -8.61 17.87 -36.44
CA ALA A 65 -8.00 17.43 -35.19
C ALA A 65 -6.90 16.39 -35.48
N VAL A 66 -5.71 16.63 -34.93
CA VAL A 66 -4.53 15.78 -35.11
C VAL A 66 -3.91 15.41 -33.76
N LEU A 67 -3.59 14.13 -33.58
CA LEU A 67 -2.80 13.61 -32.46
C LEU A 67 -1.46 13.08 -32.97
N LEU A 68 -0.36 13.60 -32.45
CA LEU A 68 0.99 13.12 -32.74
C LEU A 68 1.54 12.44 -31.49
N LEU A 69 1.35 11.13 -31.41
CA LEU A 69 1.72 10.32 -30.25
C LEU A 69 3.05 9.62 -30.52
N ASN A 70 4.00 9.76 -29.59
CA ASN A 70 5.38 9.34 -29.84
C ASN A 70 5.58 7.86 -29.48
N GLY A 71 5.48 6.98 -30.48
CA GLY A 71 5.73 5.54 -30.33
C GLY A 71 7.19 5.14 -30.07
N CYS A 72 8.13 6.10 -29.99
CA CYS A 72 9.52 5.85 -29.64
C CYS A 72 9.86 6.32 -28.21
N TYR A 73 8.87 6.50 -27.35
CA TYR A 73 9.09 6.89 -25.96
C TYR A 73 9.70 5.74 -25.13
N PRO A 74 10.70 6.00 -24.27
CA PRO A 74 11.38 7.28 -24.03
C PRO A 74 12.63 7.53 -24.91
N ASP A 75 12.96 6.59 -25.79
CA ASP A 75 14.21 6.54 -26.56
C ASP A 75 14.46 7.73 -27.50
N SER A 76 13.40 8.36 -28.05
CA SER A 76 13.54 9.45 -29.01
C SER A 76 12.49 10.54 -28.86
N VAL A 77 12.93 11.81 -28.77
CA VAL A 77 12.06 12.99 -28.77
C VAL A 77 11.58 13.31 -30.18
N MET A 78 10.28 13.57 -30.34
CA MET A 78 9.69 13.92 -31.62
C MET A 78 10.03 15.37 -32.00
N MET A 79 10.77 15.56 -33.10
CA MET A 79 11.11 16.90 -33.59
C MET A 79 10.05 17.41 -34.58
N LEU A 80 9.38 18.51 -34.24
CA LEU A 80 8.44 19.25 -35.09
C LEU A 80 9.17 20.41 -35.78
N SER A 81 10.05 20.08 -36.72
CA SER A 81 10.86 21.06 -37.46
C SER A 81 10.06 21.82 -38.54
N GLY A 82 10.55 23.00 -38.92
CA GLY A 82 10.01 23.96 -39.92
C GLY A 82 8.86 23.48 -40.80
N ASP A 83 9.11 22.59 -41.76
CA ASP A 83 8.10 22.14 -42.74
C ASP A 83 6.82 21.59 -42.09
N LYS A 84 6.94 20.90 -40.94
CA LYS A 84 5.80 20.39 -40.17
C LYS A 84 5.01 21.52 -39.54
N LEU A 85 5.69 22.51 -38.94
CA LEU A 85 5.05 23.68 -38.34
C LEU A 85 4.35 24.53 -39.41
N CYS A 86 4.98 24.74 -40.56
CA CYS A 86 4.35 25.41 -41.70
C CYS A 86 3.08 24.67 -42.14
N THR A 87 3.12 23.34 -42.24
CA THR A 87 1.94 22.54 -42.60
C THR A 87 0.79 22.69 -41.58
N ILE A 88 1.12 22.70 -40.29
CA ILE A 88 0.14 22.89 -39.20
C ILE A 88 -0.52 24.27 -39.32
N GLU A 89 0.26 25.31 -39.54
CA GLU A 89 -0.22 26.69 -39.67
C GLU A 89 -1.05 26.88 -40.95
N GLU A 90 -0.52 26.50 -42.11
CA GLU A 90 -1.16 26.69 -43.42
C GLU A 90 -2.53 26.01 -43.51
N LYS A 91 -2.66 24.82 -42.93
CA LYS A 91 -3.93 24.08 -42.89
C LYS A 91 -4.80 24.43 -41.68
N GLY A 92 -4.30 25.25 -40.75
CA GLY A 92 -4.99 25.54 -39.49
C GLY A 92 -5.33 24.29 -38.66
N LEU A 93 -4.46 23.27 -38.70
CA LEU A 93 -4.67 22.01 -37.99
C LEU A 93 -4.70 22.25 -36.49
N LYS A 94 -5.55 21.54 -35.76
CA LYS A 94 -5.58 21.55 -34.30
C LYS A 94 -4.82 20.34 -33.80
N VAL A 95 -3.65 20.55 -33.20
CA VAL A 95 -2.67 19.50 -32.91
C VAL A 95 -2.40 19.40 -31.42
N PHE A 96 -2.40 18.17 -30.91
CA PHE A 96 -1.69 17.82 -29.69
C PHE A 96 -0.55 16.87 -30.04
N ALA A 97 0.67 17.20 -29.61
CA ALA A 97 1.83 16.33 -29.74
C ALA A 97 2.47 16.09 -28.39
N GLU A 98 2.81 14.84 -28.10
CA GLU A 98 3.46 14.47 -26.84
C GLU A 98 4.90 14.04 -27.07
N TYR A 99 5.72 14.12 -26.01
CA TYR A 99 7.16 13.94 -26.05
C TYR A 99 7.78 14.56 -27.32
N ALA A 100 7.40 15.82 -27.58
CA ALA A 100 7.65 16.53 -28.84
C ALA A 100 8.14 17.97 -28.63
N CYS A 101 9.10 18.41 -29.44
CA CYS A 101 9.71 19.73 -29.34
C CYS A 101 9.79 20.43 -30.71
N THR A 102 9.64 21.76 -30.71
CA THR A 102 9.70 22.65 -31.90
C THR A 102 11.11 23.18 -32.19
N GLY A 103 12.06 23.00 -31.26
CA GLY A 103 13.44 23.44 -31.38
C GLY A 103 14.26 22.68 -32.44
N SER A 104 15.47 23.17 -32.71
CA SER A 104 16.42 22.52 -33.64
C SER A 104 17.35 21.51 -32.97
N GLU A 105 17.43 21.53 -31.64
CA GLU A 105 18.32 20.67 -30.85
C GLU A 105 17.50 19.63 -30.08
N ILE A 106 18.05 18.42 -29.95
CA ILE A 106 17.44 17.36 -29.15
C ILE A 106 17.64 17.73 -27.68
N PRO A 107 16.56 17.92 -26.90
CA PRO A 107 16.68 18.35 -25.52
C PRO A 107 17.19 17.21 -24.62
N GLN A 108 17.78 17.57 -23.49
CA GLN A 108 18.22 16.60 -22.49
C GLN A 108 17.00 15.97 -21.79
N VAL A 109 16.99 14.64 -21.72
CA VAL A 109 15.96 13.84 -21.07
C VAL A 109 16.31 13.59 -19.60
N HIS A 110 15.29 13.60 -18.76
CA HIS A 110 15.34 13.41 -17.31
C HIS A 110 14.29 12.38 -16.88
N GLU A 111 14.60 11.59 -15.86
CA GLU A 111 13.66 10.68 -15.21
C GLU A 111 12.88 11.42 -14.11
N ILE A 112 11.62 11.03 -13.93
CA ILE A 112 10.77 11.45 -12.82
C ILE A 112 10.98 10.46 -11.68
N GLU A 113 11.44 10.95 -10.52
CA GLU A 113 11.64 10.09 -9.35
C GLU A 113 10.60 10.36 -8.26
N TYR A 114 10.44 11.64 -7.92
CA TYR A 114 9.55 12.13 -6.86
C TYR A 114 8.73 13.34 -7.29
N GLU A 115 9.00 13.87 -8.48
CA GLU A 115 8.27 14.99 -9.03
C GLU A 115 6.84 14.59 -9.37
N ARG A 116 5.94 15.55 -9.20
CA ARG A 116 4.51 15.42 -9.48
C ARG A 116 4.13 16.44 -10.52
N VAL A 117 2.99 16.22 -11.15
CA VAL A 117 2.38 17.21 -12.03
C VAL A 117 1.65 18.23 -11.19
N VAL A 118 1.87 19.51 -11.49
CA VAL A 118 1.19 20.64 -10.87
C VAL A 118 0.48 21.42 -11.95
N VAL A 119 -0.82 21.62 -11.79
CA VAL A 119 -1.62 22.49 -12.66
C VAL A 119 -1.27 23.95 -12.35
N THR A 120 -0.86 24.72 -13.35
CA THR A 120 -0.44 26.13 -13.17
C THR A 120 -1.56 27.11 -13.49
N ASP A 121 -2.42 26.79 -14.47
CA ASP A 121 -3.64 27.53 -14.77
C ASP A 121 -4.85 26.59 -14.88
N SER A 122 -6.06 27.12 -14.67
CA SER A 122 -7.28 26.33 -14.71
C SER A 122 -7.55 25.82 -16.13
N LEU A 123 -7.49 24.50 -16.33
CA LEU A 123 -7.76 23.86 -17.63
C LEU A 123 -9.22 23.43 -17.78
N SER A 124 -9.89 23.21 -16.67
CA SER A 124 -11.31 22.85 -16.56
C SER A 124 -11.83 23.21 -15.16
N PRO A 125 -13.14 23.15 -14.90
CA PRO A 125 -13.67 23.27 -13.54
C PRO A 125 -13.11 22.23 -12.55
N GLU A 126 -12.71 21.06 -13.04
CA GLU A 126 -12.17 19.93 -12.28
C GLU A 126 -10.64 19.95 -12.14
N LEU A 127 -9.93 20.70 -13.00
CA LEU A 127 -8.48 20.91 -12.97
C LEU A 127 -8.15 22.36 -12.64
N LYS A 128 -7.92 22.61 -11.36
CA LYS A 128 -7.69 23.94 -10.79
C LYS A 128 -6.20 24.19 -10.55
N PRO A 129 -5.76 25.46 -10.51
CA PRO A 129 -4.40 25.80 -10.14
C PRO A 129 -3.97 25.15 -8.81
N MET A 130 -2.75 24.62 -8.82
CA MET A 130 -2.09 23.83 -7.77
C MET A 130 -2.63 22.42 -7.55
N ASP A 131 -3.55 21.93 -8.38
CA ASP A 131 -3.94 20.52 -8.33
C ASP A 131 -2.75 19.62 -8.65
N LEU A 132 -2.65 18.51 -7.91
CA LEU A 132 -1.63 17.50 -8.09
C LEU A 132 -2.13 16.30 -8.90
N LEU A 133 -1.28 15.84 -9.81
CA LEU A 133 -1.41 14.57 -10.54
C LEU A 133 -0.07 13.84 -10.55
N SER A 134 -0.08 12.56 -10.93
CA SER A 134 1.10 11.72 -11.14
C SER A 134 1.13 11.21 -12.58
N VAL A 135 2.33 11.22 -13.15
CA VAL A 135 2.70 10.49 -14.38
C VAL A 135 3.67 9.33 -14.08
N ASN A 136 3.83 9.00 -12.79
CA ASN A 136 4.78 8.01 -12.25
C ASN A 136 6.21 8.20 -12.80
N ARG A 137 7.04 7.15 -12.79
CA ARG A 137 8.47 7.24 -13.16
C ARG A 137 8.68 7.21 -14.67
N GLY A 138 8.05 8.16 -15.33
CA GLY A 138 8.28 8.48 -16.72
C GLY A 138 9.55 9.30 -16.95
N TYR A 139 9.76 9.65 -18.19
CA TYR A 139 10.79 10.54 -18.69
C TYR A 139 10.18 11.83 -19.23
N TYR A 140 10.89 12.94 -19.07
CA TYR A 140 10.55 14.22 -19.65
C TYR A 140 11.81 14.95 -20.08
N PHE A 141 11.68 15.96 -20.94
CA PHE A 141 12.80 16.86 -21.25
C PHE A 141 12.50 18.28 -20.78
N ARG A 142 13.56 19.05 -20.55
CA ARG A 142 13.43 20.42 -20.03
C ARG A 142 13.38 21.43 -21.15
N ILE A 143 12.47 22.38 -21.02
CA ILE A 143 12.33 23.57 -21.87
C ILE A 143 12.02 24.78 -20.99
N GLU A 144 12.06 25.96 -21.59
CA GLU A 144 11.55 27.20 -21.00
C GLU A 144 10.21 27.54 -21.66
N ASP A 145 9.22 27.86 -20.85
CA ASP A 145 7.92 28.39 -21.27
C ASP A 145 7.40 29.31 -20.15
N ASP A 146 6.90 30.49 -20.52
CA ASP A 146 6.48 31.52 -19.57
C ASP A 146 5.06 31.28 -19.01
N ASP A 147 4.24 30.48 -19.68
CA ASP A 147 2.83 30.25 -19.35
C ASP A 147 2.41 28.77 -19.59
N PRO A 148 3.08 27.81 -18.94
CA PRO A 148 2.72 26.41 -19.10
C PRO A 148 1.36 26.14 -18.48
N ALA A 149 0.61 25.18 -19.04
CA ALA A 149 -0.66 24.69 -18.51
C ALA A 149 -0.46 23.75 -17.30
N MET A 150 0.60 22.93 -17.35
CA MET A 150 1.01 22.05 -16.27
C MET A 150 2.53 21.97 -16.22
N VAL A 151 3.08 21.76 -15.03
CA VAL A 151 4.52 21.63 -14.79
C VAL A 151 4.85 20.36 -14.00
N ILE A 152 6.07 19.87 -14.12
CA ILE A 152 6.66 18.84 -13.27
C ILE A 152 7.46 19.54 -12.17
N ALA A 153 7.14 19.23 -10.90
CA ALA A 153 7.83 19.79 -9.74
C ALA A 153 7.81 18.81 -8.55
N ARG A 154 8.86 18.82 -7.73
CA ARG A 154 8.86 18.10 -6.45
C ARG A 154 8.11 18.93 -5.42
N VAL A 155 6.87 18.56 -5.13
CA VAL A 155 5.97 19.34 -4.25
C VAL A 155 5.25 18.47 -3.24
N ALA A 156 5.05 19.01 -2.04
CA ALA A 156 4.33 18.36 -0.96
C ALA A 156 2.83 18.69 -0.99
N GLY A 157 2.04 17.74 -0.47
CA GLY A 157 0.59 17.86 -0.33
C GLY A 157 -0.15 16.57 -0.65
N PHE A 158 -1.46 16.59 -0.42
CA PHE A 158 -2.35 15.48 -0.72
C PHE A 158 -2.86 15.54 -2.16
N ASP A 159 -3.82 16.43 -2.42
CA ASP A 159 -4.43 16.69 -3.73
C ASP A 159 -4.00 18.03 -4.35
N ARG A 160 -3.31 18.86 -3.58
CA ARG A 160 -2.82 20.20 -3.97
C ARG A 160 -1.39 20.46 -3.53
N ALA A 161 -0.64 21.24 -4.30
CA ALA A 161 0.69 21.74 -3.95
C ALA A 161 0.59 22.81 -2.85
N VAL A 162 0.66 22.39 -1.59
CA VAL A 162 0.33 23.24 -0.42
C VAL A 162 1.33 24.37 -0.15
N TYR A 163 2.58 24.20 -0.57
CA TYR A 163 3.62 25.23 -0.46
C TYR A 163 3.80 26.03 -1.77
N GLY A 164 2.97 25.78 -2.78
CA GLY A 164 3.08 26.39 -4.09
C GLY A 164 4.37 26.02 -4.82
N LEU A 165 4.73 26.84 -5.82
CA LEU A 165 5.93 26.68 -6.66
C LEU A 165 7.02 27.71 -6.35
N GLU A 166 6.77 28.68 -5.45
CA GLU A 166 7.74 29.71 -5.12
C GLU A 166 9.02 29.06 -4.54
N GLY A 167 10.17 29.42 -5.11
CA GLY A 167 11.47 28.83 -4.72
C GLY A 167 11.63 27.34 -5.02
N THR A 168 10.69 26.72 -5.73
CA THR A 168 10.71 25.29 -6.08
C THR A 168 11.05 25.16 -7.57
N PRO A 169 12.11 24.42 -7.95
CA PRO A 169 12.38 24.12 -9.35
C PRO A 169 11.20 23.39 -9.99
N TYR A 170 10.75 23.89 -11.13
CA TYR A 170 9.71 23.26 -11.94
C TYR A 170 10.04 23.37 -13.43
N TYR A 171 9.45 22.49 -14.22
CA TYR A 171 9.66 22.43 -15.67
C TYR A 171 8.33 22.21 -16.40
N PRO A 172 8.07 22.88 -17.54
CA PRO A 172 6.86 22.67 -18.32
C PRO A 172 6.60 21.19 -18.64
N LEU A 173 5.37 20.73 -18.39
CA LEU A 173 4.86 19.43 -18.83
C LEU A 173 3.97 19.57 -20.05
N VAL A 174 2.99 20.48 -19.97
CA VAL A 174 2.05 20.78 -21.06
C VAL A 174 2.02 22.28 -21.24
N TYR A 175 2.14 22.72 -22.49
CA TYR A 175 2.16 24.13 -22.86
C TYR A 175 1.60 24.30 -24.29
N LYS A 176 1.34 25.55 -24.67
CA LYS A 176 0.84 25.90 -26.00
C LYS A 176 1.88 26.72 -26.72
N GLU A 177 2.38 26.22 -27.85
CA GLU A 177 3.22 27.01 -28.74
C GLU A 177 2.38 28.13 -29.39
N ASN A 178 1.10 27.84 -29.67
CA ASN A 178 0.09 28.77 -30.17
C ASN A 178 -1.32 28.19 -29.96
N ASP A 179 -2.37 28.91 -30.40
CA ASP A 179 -3.79 28.49 -30.26
C ASP A 179 -4.12 27.13 -30.91
N ASN A 180 -3.29 26.66 -31.83
CA ASN A 180 -3.51 25.46 -32.62
C ASN A 180 -2.59 24.29 -32.24
N LEU A 181 -1.56 24.51 -31.42
CA LEU A 181 -0.53 23.51 -31.13
C LEU A 181 -0.28 23.38 -29.63
N TRP A 182 -0.74 22.28 -29.06
CA TRP A 182 -0.43 21.84 -27.71
C TRP A 182 0.72 20.86 -27.74
N LEU A 183 1.65 21.02 -26.81
CA LEU A 183 2.84 20.20 -26.69
C LEU A 183 2.94 19.61 -25.29
N SER A 184 3.47 18.40 -25.20
CA SER A 184 3.93 17.83 -23.94
C SER A 184 5.39 17.41 -23.98
N THR A 185 6.10 17.67 -22.88
CA THR A 185 7.50 17.27 -22.69
C THR A 185 7.66 15.83 -22.24
N SER A 186 6.55 15.12 -21.99
CA SER A 186 6.49 13.69 -21.64
C SER A 186 5.42 12.99 -22.49
N GLN A 187 5.34 11.67 -22.39
CA GLN A 187 4.22 10.90 -22.95
C GLN A 187 3.06 10.94 -21.96
N LEU A 188 1.86 11.28 -22.43
CA LEU A 188 0.65 11.34 -21.61
C LEU A 188 -0.43 10.36 -22.05
N SER A 189 -0.26 9.76 -23.24
CA SER A 189 -1.26 8.94 -23.91
C SER A 189 -1.36 7.50 -23.38
N ASP A 190 -0.37 6.99 -22.64
CA ASP A 190 -0.36 5.65 -22.00
C ASP A 190 -0.71 5.70 -20.51
N PHE A 191 -1.69 6.56 -20.19
CA PHE A 191 -2.11 6.86 -18.83
C PHE A 191 -2.70 5.66 -18.07
N ALA A 192 -3.28 4.67 -18.76
CA ALA A 192 -3.89 3.51 -18.11
C ALA A 192 -2.83 2.44 -17.80
N ARG A 193 -1.93 2.14 -18.75
CA ARG A 193 -0.79 1.23 -18.60
C ARG A 193 0.16 1.71 -17.51
N VAL A 194 0.47 3.00 -17.51
CA VAL A 194 1.38 3.61 -16.54
C VAL A 194 0.67 4.03 -15.24
N ARG A 195 -0.67 3.86 -15.14
CA ARG A 195 -1.46 4.08 -13.92
C ARG A 195 -1.39 5.51 -13.40
N PHE A 196 -1.69 6.45 -14.27
CA PHE A 196 -1.78 7.86 -13.95
C PHE A 196 -2.93 8.16 -12.99
N MET A 197 -2.68 9.01 -11.99
CA MET A 197 -3.65 9.34 -10.94
C MET A 197 -3.62 10.83 -10.59
N PRO A 198 -4.71 11.42 -10.03
CA PRO A 198 -6.05 10.85 -9.95
C PRO A 198 -6.68 10.71 -11.33
N GLU A 199 -7.37 9.59 -11.55
CA GLU A 199 -7.91 9.17 -12.85
C GLU A 199 -8.89 10.20 -13.40
N MET A 200 -9.77 10.74 -12.55
CA MET A 200 -10.78 11.73 -12.96
C MET A 200 -10.17 13.09 -13.31
N LYS A 201 -9.00 13.44 -12.75
CA LYS A 201 -8.25 14.63 -13.14
C LYS A 201 -7.62 14.42 -14.53
N TRP A 202 -7.05 13.25 -14.80
CA TRP A 202 -6.56 12.90 -16.13
C TRP A 202 -7.66 12.79 -17.19
N LYS A 203 -8.83 12.27 -16.81
CA LYS A 203 -10.03 12.29 -17.67
C LYS A 203 -10.38 13.71 -18.08
N SER A 204 -10.45 14.62 -17.11
CA SER A 204 -10.76 16.03 -17.38
C SER A 204 -9.70 16.70 -18.27
N PHE A 205 -8.42 16.38 -18.08
CA PHE A 205 -7.34 16.87 -18.94
C PHE A 205 -7.58 16.48 -20.41
N TRP A 206 -7.85 15.18 -20.65
CA TRP A 206 -8.09 14.68 -22.00
C TRP A 206 -9.40 15.19 -22.60
N GLU A 207 -10.46 15.38 -21.80
CA GLU A 207 -11.69 16.05 -22.24
C GLU A 207 -11.40 17.48 -22.72
N THR A 208 -10.59 18.24 -21.99
CA THR A 208 -10.17 19.59 -22.38
C THR A 208 -9.36 19.58 -23.68
N VAL A 209 -8.36 18.68 -23.80
CA VAL A 209 -7.52 18.58 -25.00
C VAL A 209 -8.38 18.22 -26.21
N ILE A 210 -9.15 17.13 -26.16
CA ILE A 210 -9.96 16.68 -27.30
C ILE A 210 -11.07 17.68 -27.64
N SER A 211 -11.62 18.39 -26.64
CA SER A 211 -12.55 19.49 -26.90
C SER A 211 -11.90 20.61 -27.70
N GLY A 212 -10.69 21.01 -27.31
CA GLY A 212 -9.89 22.02 -28.02
C GLY A 212 -9.55 21.60 -29.45
N LEU A 213 -9.17 20.33 -29.67
CA LEU A 213 -8.82 19.82 -30.98
C LEU A 213 -10.03 19.72 -31.92
N THR A 214 -11.18 19.28 -31.41
CA THR A 214 -12.36 19.01 -32.24
C THR A 214 -13.32 20.20 -32.35
N GLY A 215 -13.14 21.23 -31.52
CA GLY A 215 -14.07 22.37 -31.42
C GLY A 215 -15.45 21.99 -30.87
N LYS A 216 -15.59 20.83 -30.24
CA LYS A 216 -16.82 20.33 -29.62
C LYS A 216 -16.62 20.23 -28.11
N ASN A 217 -17.69 20.36 -27.33
CA ASN A 217 -17.63 20.03 -25.91
C ASN A 217 -17.60 18.50 -25.74
N VAL A 218 -16.50 17.96 -25.22
CA VAL A 218 -16.27 16.52 -25.04
C VAL A 218 -16.45 16.16 -23.57
N VAL A 219 -17.23 15.12 -23.34
CA VAL A 219 -17.37 14.46 -22.04
C VAL A 219 -17.33 12.96 -22.32
N PHE A 220 -16.36 12.26 -21.75
CA PHE A 220 -16.23 10.82 -21.93
C PHE A 220 -17.24 10.06 -21.05
N GLY A 221 -17.84 9.02 -21.61
CA GLY A 221 -18.79 8.15 -20.92
C GLY A 221 -18.11 7.17 -19.97
N SER A 222 -16.83 6.86 -20.22
CA SER A 222 -16.02 5.94 -19.43
C SER A 222 -14.61 6.47 -19.17
N TRP A 223 -13.83 5.71 -18.40
CA TRP A 223 -12.39 5.91 -18.24
C TRP A 223 -11.76 4.52 -18.10
N PRO A 224 -10.63 4.23 -18.77
CA PRO A 224 -10.00 2.91 -18.69
C PRO A 224 -9.25 2.74 -17.36
N TRP A 225 -9.40 1.56 -16.75
CA TRP A 225 -8.73 1.17 -15.51
C TRP A 225 -8.01 -0.15 -15.73
N THR A 226 -6.68 -0.17 -15.61
CA THR A 226 -5.90 -1.42 -15.62
C THR A 226 -5.87 -2.07 -14.24
N VAL A 227 -5.94 -1.26 -13.19
CA VAL A 227 -5.88 -1.66 -11.79
C VAL A 227 -7.00 -0.93 -11.05
N HIS A 228 -7.92 -1.67 -10.44
CA HIS A 228 -9.11 -1.11 -9.80
C HIS A 228 -9.55 -1.93 -8.57
N PRO A 229 -10.44 -1.41 -7.72
CA PRO A 229 -11.05 -2.19 -6.64
C PRO A 229 -11.85 -3.37 -7.18
N SER A 230 -11.89 -4.48 -6.43
CA SER A 230 -12.67 -5.67 -6.80
C SER A 230 -14.17 -5.40 -6.86
N TYR A 231 -14.65 -4.47 -6.04
CA TYR A 231 -16.06 -4.07 -5.98
C TYR A 231 -16.21 -2.55 -5.84
N GLY A 232 -17.36 -2.03 -6.29
CA GLY A 232 -17.74 -0.64 -6.04
C GLY A 232 -18.08 -0.39 -4.58
N ARG A 233 -18.11 0.88 -4.19
CA ARG A 233 -18.38 1.35 -2.82
C ARG A 233 -19.64 0.72 -2.22
N ASP A 234 -20.75 0.79 -2.96
CA ASP A 234 -22.08 0.40 -2.48
C ASP A 234 -22.55 -0.93 -3.09
N THR A 235 -21.68 -1.66 -3.78
CA THR A 235 -22.03 -2.95 -4.41
C THR A 235 -22.40 -3.98 -3.34
N GLU A 236 -23.49 -4.73 -3.49
CA GLU A 236 -23.75 -5.85 -2.56
C GLU A 236 -22.65 -6.91 -2.70
N LEU A 237 -22.00 -7.28 -1.60
CA LEU A 237 -20.96 -8.31 -1.62
C LEU A 237 -21.63 -9.69 -1.66
N PRO A 238 -21.22 -10.60 -2.56
CA PRO A 238 -21.62 -11.99 -2.48
C PRO A 238 -21.19 -12.63 -1.15
N ASP A 239 -21.96 -13.58 -0.63
CA ASP A 239 -21.62 -14.32 0.60
C ASP A 239 -20.21 -14.95 0.53
N THR A 240 -19.75 -15.33 -0.67
CA THR A 240 -18.43 -15.94 -0.89
C THR A 240 -17.29 -14.91 -1.03
N ALA A 241 -17.57 -13.61 -0.95
CA ALA A 241 -16.60 -12.57 -1.27
C ALA A 241 -15.42 -12.56 -0.28
N ARG A 242 -15.68 -12.81 1.01
CA ARG A 242 -14.64 -12.90 2.04
C ARG A 242 -13.68 -14.06 1.78
N ALA A 243 -14.21 -15.28 1.65
CA ALA A 243 -13.41 -16.46 1.31
C ALA A 243 -12.67 -16.31 -0.04
N ALA A 244 -13.29 -15.67 -1.04
CA ALA A 244 -12.62 -15.35 -2.30
C ALA A 244 -11.45 -14.36 -2.10
N SER A 245 -11.60 -13.37 -1.20
CA SER A 245 -10.53 -12.44 -0.88
C SER A 245 -9.33 -13.11 -0.21
N VAL A 246 -9.56 -14.12 0.65
CA VAL A 246 -8.50 -14.96 1.23
C VAL A 246 -7.74 -15.71 0.13
N ARG A 247 -8.47 -16.40 -0.75
CA ARG A 247 -7.86 -17.17 -1.86
C ARG A 247 -7.02 -16.29 -2.76
N ARG A 248 -7.58 -15.17 -3.23
CA ARG A 248 -6.83 -14.22 -4.08
C ARG A 248 -5.67 -13.61 -3.32
N GLY A 249 -5.83 -13.41 -2.02
CA GLY A 249 -4.81 -12.82 -1.17
C GLY A 249 -3.54 -13.67 -1.09
N VAL A 250 -3.67 -15.00 -0.97
CA VAL A 250 -2.50 -15.91 -0.97
C VAL A 250 -2.02 -16.27 -2.37
N GLU A 251 -2.91 -16.31 -3.37
CA GLU A 251 -2.50 -16.52 -4.77
C GLU A 251 -1.65 -15.36 -5.31
N TRP A 252 -1.82 -14.15 -4.77
CA TRP A 252 -0.96 -13.02 -5.07
C TRP A 252 0.52 -13.29 -4.75
N PHE A 253 0.84 -14.10 -3.74
CA PHE A 253 2.23 -14.49 -3.44
C PHE A 253 2.92 -15.20 -4.62
N TYR A 254 2.14 -15.95 -5.39
CA TYR A 254 2.57 -16.70 -6.56
C TYR A 254 2.50 -15.84 -7.83
N SER A 255 1.41 -15.09 -8.03
CA SER A 255 1.27 -14.20 -9.18
C SER A 255 2.38 -13.13 -9.25
N GLY A 256 2.87 -12.69 -8.09
CA GLY A 256 4.02 -11.78 -7.97
C GLY A 256 5.38 -12.48 -7.86
N HIS A 257 5.46 -13.82 -7.92
CA HIS A 257 6.71 -14.58 -7.81
C HIS A 257 7.56 -14.24 -6.58
N PHE A 258 6.93 -13.96 -5.44
CA PHE A 258 7.65 -13.54 -4.23
C PHE A 258 8.30 -14.69 -3.48
N LEU A 259 7.80 -15.92 -3.66
CA LEU A 259 8.41 -17.11 -3.09
C LEU A 259 9.72 -17.40 -3.81
N VAL A 260 10.82 -17.33 -3.08
CA VAL A 260 12.15 -17.36 -3.68
C VAL A 260 12.44 -18.74 -4.28
N ASP A 261 12.60 -18.80 -5.60
CA ASP A 261 13.05 -19.99 -6.30
C ASP A 261 14.58 -19.96 -6.53
N PRO A 262 15.29 -21.08 -6.32
CA PRO A 262 16.73 -21.17 -6.55
C PRO A 262 17.18 -20.77 -7.96
N SER A 263 16.34 -20.91 -8.99
CA SER A 263 16.70 -20.64 -10.39
C SER A 263 16.99 -19.17 -10.67
N TRP A 264 16.33 -18.25 -9.95
CA TRP A 264 16.50 -16.81 -10.16
C TRP A 264 17.15 -16.08 -8.98
N LYS A 265 17.25 -16.72 -7.80
CA LYS A 265 17.82 -16.12 -6.59
C LYS A 265 19.13 -15.35 -6.82
N SER A 266 20.13 -15.98 -7.45
CA SER A 266 21.44 -15.35 -7.66
C SER A 266 21.41 -14.19 -8.67
N GLY A 267 20.53 -14.24 -9.67
CA GLY A 267 20.44 -13.23 -10.72
C GLY A 267 19.60 -12.02 -10.33
N TRP A 268 18.73 -12.17 -9.33
CA TRP A 268 17.73 -11.17 -8.94
C TRP A 268 17.82 -10.81 -7.47
N LEU A 269 17.47 -11.72 -6.56
CA LEU A 269 17.49 -11.44 -5.13
C LEU A 269 18.89 -11.02 -4.64
N ASP A 270 19.92 -11.83 -4.87
CA ASP A 270 21.27 -11.51 -4.37
C ASP A 270 21.84 -10.24 -5.03
N LYS A 271 21.39 -9.92 -6.25
CA LYS A 271 21.78 -8.71 -6.98
C LYS A 271 21.13 -7.46 -6.42
N TYR A 272 19.82 -7.47 -6.20
CA TYR A 272 19.05 -6.28 -5.81
C TYR A 272 18.96 -6.09 -4.30
N GLN A 273 19.07 -7.16 -3.50
CA GLN A 273 19.16 -7.06 -2.04
C GLN A 273 20.40 -6.27 -1.60
N GLY A 274 21.53 -6.50 -2.27
CA GLY A 274 22.78 -5.81 -2.00
C GLY A 274 23.18 -5.85 -0.52
N ASP A 275 23.50 -4.68 0.03
CA ASP A 275 23.83 -4.46 1.44
C ASP A 275 22.60 -4.12 2.31
N GLY A 276 21.40 -4.08 1.72
CA GLY A 276 20.16 -3.73 2.40
C GLY A 276 19.88 -2.24 2.52
N LEU A 277 20.72 -1.33 1.96
CA LEU A 277 20.44 0.11 2.00
C LEU A 277 19.31 0.52 1.03
N MET A 278 19.26 -0.08 -0.15
CA MET A 278 18.21 0.16 -1.15
C MET A 278 17.86 -1.15 -1.87
N PRO A 279 17.17 -2.09 -1.19
CA PRO A 279 16.89 -3.43 -1.72
C PRO A 279 15.75 -3.40 -2.75
N VAL A 280 15.87 -2.56 -3.79
CA VAL A 280 14.84 -2.29 -4.79
C VAL A 280 15.33 -2.65 -6.18
N GLY A 281 14.48 -3.30 -6.96
CA GLY A 281 14.79 -3.69 -8.33
C GLY A 281 13.54 -3.79 -9.20
N PRO A 282 13.69 -4.08 -10.51
CA PRO A 282 12.56 -4.33 -11.40
C PRO A 282 11.80 -5.59 -10.99
N GLY A 283 10.53 -5.68 -11.37
CA GLY A 283 9.73 -6.88 -11.22
C GLY A 283 10.30 -8.09 -11.96
N LEU A 284 9.99 -9.28 -11.47
CA LEU A 284 10.42 -10.53 -12.09
C LEU A 284 9.74 -10.73 -13.46
N PRO A 285 10.39 -11.46 -14.39
CA PRO A 285 9.73 -11.84 -15.64
C PRO A 285 8.48 -12.67 -15.36
N ALA A 286 7.42 -12.49 -16.14
CA ALA A 286 6.13 -13.16 -15.92
C ALA A 286 6.19 -14.70 -15.91
N GLY A 287 7.22 -15.29 -16.53
CA GLY A 287 7.46 -16.74 -16.55
C GLY A 287 8.48 -17.23 -15.52
N ALA A 288 8.79 -16.43 -14.49
CA ALA A 288 9.61 -16.88 -13.37
C ALA A 288 8.96 -18.09 -12.67
N ALA A 289 9.79 -18.89 -12.01
CA ALA A 289 9.31 -20.00 -11.20
C ALA A 289 9.02 -19.53 -9.78
N ASP A 290 7.95 -20.04 -9.19
CA ASP A 290 7.66 -19.88 -7.78
C ASP A 290 8.45 -20.88 -6.93
N GLY A 291 9.05 -20.38 -5.86
CA GLY A 291 9.66 -21.21 -4.84
C GLY A 291 8.63 -21.93 -3.96
N ASP A 292 9.10 -22.88 -3.16
CA ASP A 292 8.30 -23.66 -2.22
C ASP A 292 8.41 -23.15 -0.77
N GLY A 293 8.95 -21.93 -0.57
CA GLY A 293 9.21 -21.33 0.74
C GLY A 293 10.54 -21.74 1.37
N THR A 294 11.27 -22.74 0.84
CA THR A 294 12.54 -23.18 1.44
C THR A 294 13.68 -22.14 1.35
N SER A 295 13.51 -21.11 0.52
CA SER A 295 14.45 -19.98 0.38
C SER A 295 13.85 -18.62 0.82
N GLY A 296 12.71 -18.65 1.51
CA GLY A 296 12.01 -17.47 2.00
C GLY A 296 11.07 -16.82 0.98
N ILE A 297 10.47 -15.72 1.41
CA ILE A 297 9.57 -14.87 0.62
C ILE A 297 10.03 -13.41 0.66
N LEU A 298 9.94 -12.73 -0.49
CA LEU A 298 10.24 -11.30 -0.63
C LEU A 298 9.17 -10.43 0.03
N GLU A 299 9.53 -9.19 0.36
CA GLU A 299 8.64 -8.27 1.06
C GLU A 299 7.46 -7.77 0.19
N GLY A 300 7.60 -7.64 -1.14
CA GLY A 300 6.51 -7.24 -2.05
C GLY A 300 6.92 -6.13 -3.04
N HIS A 301 5.98 -5.27 -3.43
CA HIS A 301 6.22 -4.13 -4.32
C HIS A 301 6.60 -2.85 -3.58
N CYS A 302 7.44 -2.04 -4.21
CA CYS A 302 7.60 -0.62 -3.92
C CYS A 302 6.54 0.21 -4.65
N SER A 303 6.33 1.48 -4.29
CA SER A 303 5.38 2.35 -5.00
C SER A 303 5.81 2.78 -6.40
N ALA A 304 7.09 2.64 -6.72
CA ALA A 304 7.65 3.05 -7.99
C ALA A 304 7.06 2.24 -9.15
N ILE A 305 6.37 2.94 -10.06
CA ILE A 305 5.83 2.41 -11.32
C ILE A 305 6.64 3.03 -12.45
N TYR A 306 7.30 2.19 -13.25
CA TYR A 306 8.15 2.64 -14.35
C TYR A 306 7.33 3.08 -15.57
N ALA A 307 7.99 3.75 -16.52
CA ALA A 307 7.42 4.18 -17.80
C ALA A 307 6.76 3.05 -18.63
N ASP A 308 7.13 1.79 -18.40
CA ASP A 308 6.52 0.62 -19.05
C ASP A 308 5.31 0.03 -18.29
N GLY A 309 4.92 0.67 -17.18
CA GLY A 309 3.83 0.25 -16.29
C GLY A 309 4.23 -0.80 -15.25
N LYS A 310 5.42 -1.39 -15.33
CA LYS A 310 5.88 -2.38 -14.34
C LYS A 310 6.17 -1.72 -13.01
N GLN A 311 5.89 -2.45 -11.93
CA GLN A 311 6.15 -1.98 -10.58
C GLN A 311 7.49 -2.52 -10.06
N ALA A 312 8.22 -1.68 -9.34
CA ALA A 312 9.46 -2.09 -8.70
C ALA A 312 9.17 -3.05 -7.53
N TYR A 313 10.06 -4.02 -7.34
CA TYR A 313 10.01 -5.00 -6.26
C TYR A 313 10.99 -4.63 -5.16
N ARG A 314 10.63 -5.00 -3.94
CA ARG A 314 11.49 -4.93 -2.77
C ARG A 314 12.13 -6.31 -2.53
N TYR A 315 13.37 -6.46 -2.98
CA TYR A 315 14.18 -7.66 -2.82
C TYR A 315 14.78 -7.74 -1.40
N TRP A 316 13.93 -7.69 -0.38
CA TRP A 316 14.35 -7.75 1.02
C TRP A 316 13.76 -8.95 1.74
N LEU A 317 14.64 -9.75 2.35
CA LEU A 317 14.27 -10.85 3.23
C LEU A 317 14.32 -10.38 4.68
N ARG A 318 13.14 -10.15 5.24
CA ARG A 318 12.94 -9.78 6.65
C ARG A 318 12.29 -10.93 7.42
N CYS A 319 12.56 -11.01 8.72
CA CYS A 319 12.12 -12.14 9.55
C CYS A 319 10.61 -12.13 9.82
N ASP A 320 10.06 -10.96 10.15
CA ASP A 320 8.63 -10.71 10.36
C ASP A 320 7.80 -11.20 9.17
N VAL A 321 8.22 -10.80 7.97
CA VAL A 321 7.59 -11.20 6.70
C VAL A 321 7.47 -12.72 6.55
N GLN A 322 8.46 -13.49 7.00
CA GLN A 322 8.42 -14.96 6.88
C GLN A 322 7.37 -15.57 7.80
N GLY A 323 7.32 -15.13 9.06
CA GLY A 323 6.36 -15.63 10.05
C GLY A 323 4.92 -15.25 9.68
N GLU A 324 4.72 -13.99 9.28
CA GLU A 324 3.42 -13.48 8.85
C GLU A 324 2.90 -14.22 7.60
N ALA A 325 3.73 -14.40 6.58
CA ALA A 325 3.33 -15.12 5.37
C ALA A 325 3.05 -16.61 5.65
N ALA A 326 3.82 -17.24 6.55
CA ALA A 326 3.55 -18.61 6.98
C ALA A 326 2.17 -18.75 7.63
N MET A 327 1.80 -17.81 8.50
CA MET A 327 0.48 -17.76 9.12
C MET A 327 -0.64 -17.61 8.10
N ALA A 328 -0.51 -16.66 7.17
CA ALA A 328 -1.51 -16.42 6.14
C ALA A 328 -1.73 -17.65 5.24
N LEU A 329 -0.64 -18.30 4.83
CA LEU A 329 -0.69 -19.54 4.03
C LEU A 329 -1.26 -20.73 4.82
N ALA A 330 -0.93 -20.88 6.11
CA ALA A 330 -1.49 -21.92 6.95
C ALA A 330 -3.01 -21.75 7.11
N ALA A 331 -3.46 -20.55 7.48
CA ALA A 331 -4.88 -20.22 7.64
C ALA A 331 -5.67 -20.37 6.34
N ALA A 332 -5.15 -19.87 5.21
CA ALA A 332 -5.77 -20.09 3.92
C ALA A 332 -5.79 -21.57 3.51
N GLY A 333 -4.72 -22.31 3.83
CA GLY A 333 -4.64 -23.75 3.58
C GLY A 333 -5.67 -24.56 4.36
N GLU A 334 -5.96 -24.19 5.60
CA GLU A 334 -7.03 -24.79 6.40
C GLU A 334 -8.41 -24.43 5.82
N LEU A 335 -8.72 -23.13 5.71
CA LEU A 335 -10.01 -22.65 5.23
C LEU A 335 -10.38 -23.21 3.84
N LEU A 336 -9.40 -23.25 2.93
CA LEU A 336 -9.63 -23.61 1.53
C LEU A 336 -9.36 -25.08 1.23
N GLY A 337 -8.86 -25.86 2.20
CA GLY A 337 -8.49 -27.26 2.03
C GLY A 337 -7.35 -27.50 1.05
N GLU A 338 -6.31 -26.65 1.08
CA GLU A 338 -5.20 -26.67 0.11
C GLU A 338 -3.84 -26.93 0.79
N ASP A 339 -3.38 -28.19 0.70
CA ASP A 339 -2.13 -28.64 1.32
C ASP A 339 -0.88 -27.96 0.75
N ARG A 340 -0.94 -27.44 -0.50
CA ARG A 340 0.17 -26.67 -1.08
C ARG A 340 0.55 -25.50 -0.17
N TYR A 341 -0.43 -24.75 0.33
CA TYR A 341 -0.18 -23.59 1.17
C TYR A 341 0.42 -23.99 2.52
N LYS A 342 -0.08 -25.07 3.13
CA LYS A 342 0.44 -25.62 4.40
C LYS A 342 1.90 -26.06 4.29
N ASN A 343 2.27 -26.69 3.17
CA ASN A 343 3.66 -27.08 2.92
C ASN A 343 4.60 -25.88 2.81
N VAL A 344 4.19 -24.83 2.07
CA VAL A 344 4.98 -23.59 1.97
C VAL A 344 5.09 -22.89 3.33
N ALA A 345 4.00 -22.82 4.10
CA ALA A 345 4.01 -22.26 5.45
C ALA A 345 5.05 -22.96 6.35
N SER A 346 5.02 -24.28 6.38
CA SER A 346 6.00 -25.10 7.11
C SER A 346 7.45 -24.77 6.69
N ASN A 347 7.71 -24.68 5.38
CA ASN A 347 9.04 -24.36 4.86
C ASN A 347 9.51 -22.94 5.23
N LEU A 348 8.59 -21.97 5.26
CA LEU A 348 8.90 -20.59 5.66
C LEU A 348 9.29 -20.49 7.14
N ILE A 349 8.66 -21.24 8.04
CA ILE A 349 9.05 -21.29 9.46
C ILE A 349 10.45 -21.91 9.62
N ASP A 350 10.72 -23.02 8.91
CA ASP A 350 12.04 -23.64 8.92
C ASP A 350 13.11 -22.68 8.35
N TYR A 351 12.79 -21.96 7.28
CA TYR A 351 13.63 -20.91 6.73
C TYR A 351 13.88 -19.78 7.74
N ALA A 352 12.83 -19.32 8.44
CA ALA A 352 12.91 -18.23 9.40
C ALA A 352 13.90 -18.55 10.53
N PHE A 353 13.73 -19.70 11.20
CA PHE A 353 14.65 -20.11 12.26
C PHE A 353 16.07 -20.37 11.75
N ARG A 354 16.23 -21.02 10.59
CA ARG A 354 17.56 -21.30 10.04
C ARG A 354 18.33 -20.01 9.71
N THR A 355 17.64 -18.99 9.23
CA THR A 355 18.27 -17.78 8.67
C THR A 355 18.43 -16.69 9.73
N PHE A 356 17.35 -16.34 10.44
CA PHE A 356 17.29 -15.17 11.32
C PHE A 356 17.63 -15.48 12.78
N ARG A 357 17.58 -16.75 13.19
CA ARG A 357 18.08 -17.23 14.48
C ARG A 357 19.43 -17.94 14.34
N SER A 358 20.38 -17.29 13.67
CA SER A 358 21.73 -17.84 13.41
C SER A 358 22.82 -17.12 14.22
N GLY A 359 23.99 -17.74 14.44
CA GLY A 359 25.11 -17.08 15.13
C GLY A 359 24.84 -16.86 16.63
N PRO A 360 25.12 -15.67 17.22
CA PRO A 360 24.91 -15.44 18.66
C PRO A 360 23.46 -15.69 19.12
N ARG A 361 22.48 -15.58 18.22
CA ARG A 361 21.07 -15.87 18.51
C ARG A 361 20.76 -17.36 18.72
N ASP A 362 21.65 -18.24 18.28
CA ASP A 362 21.55 -19.70 18.42
C ASP A 362 22.56 -20.26 19.44
N ASP A 363 23.36 -19.40 20.06
CA ASP A 363 24.33 -19.76 21.10
C ASP A 363 23.74 -19.49 22.48
N ALA A 364 23.50 -20.55 23.26
CA ALA A 364 22.87 -20.47 24.58
C ALA A 364 23.62 -19.57 25.58
N GLU A 365 24.93 -19.40 25.40
CA GLU A 365 25.76 -18.54 26.27
C GLU A 365 25.70 -17.05 25.86
N SER A 366 25.05 -16.73 24.74
CA SER A 366 24.99 -15.36 24.25
C SER A 366 23.85 -14.56 24.90
N PRO A 367 24.07 -13.28 25.23
CA PRO A 367 22.99 -12.37 25.61
C PRO A 367 21.86 -12.28 24.57
N SER A 368 22.17 -12.48 23.29
CA SER A 368 21.21 -12.45 22.18
C SER A 368 20.49 -13.78 21.91
N TYR A 369 20.77 -14.84 22.70
CA TYR A 369 20.16 -16.16 22.52
C TYR A 369 18.63 -16.07 22.44
N GLY A 370 18.06 -16.69 21.43
CA GLY A 370 16.62 -16.71 21.17
C GLY A 370 16.08 -15.56 20.32
N LEU A 371 16.74 -14.39 20.26
CA LEU A 371 16.27 -13.27 19.45
C LEU A 371 16.26 -13.58 17.95
N LEU A 372 15.37 -12.91 17.21
CA LEU A 372 15.30 -13.00 15.76
C LEU A 372 15.86 -11.72 15.14
N SER A 373 16.81 -11.85 14.22
CA SER A 373 17.33 -10.67 13.51
C SER A 373 16.30 -10.05 12.58
N TRP A 374 16.31 -8.73 12.44
CA TRP A 374 15.36 -8.00 11.57
C TRP A 374 15.39 -8.48 10.11
N SER A 375 16.57 -8.52 9.49
CA SER A 375 16.73 -8.90 8.09
C SER A 375 18.03 -9.65 7.85
N VAL A 376 18.17 -10.28 6.68
CA VAL A 376 19.40 -11.00 6.32
C VAL A 376 20.61 -10.06 6.14
N THR A 377 20.36 -8.78 5.83
CA THR A 377 21.36 -7.72 5.68
C THR A 377 21.67 -7.04 7.02
N ASN A 378 20.73 -7.08 7.97
CA ASN A 378 20.84 -6.40 9.26
C ASN A 378 20.70 -7.41 10.41
N LYS A 379 21.60 -8.41 10.43
CA LYS A 379 21.53 -9.51 11.39
C LYS A 379 21.65 -9.08 12.86
N GLY A 380 22.28 -7.94 13.12
CA GLY A 380 22.52 -7.41 14.47
C GLY A 380 21.45 -6.43 14.98
N THR A 381 20.29 -6.32 14.32
CA THR A 381 19.23 -5.39 14.72
C THR A 381 18.00 -6.17 15.20
N TYR A 382 17.49 -5.81 16.39
CA TYR A 382 16.38 -6.50 17.06
C TYR A 382 15.24 -5.54 17.45
N TYR A 383 14.29 -5.35 16.53
CA TYR A 383 13.03 -4.69 16.82
C TYR A 383 12.09 -5.64 17.59
N GLY A 384 11.51 -5.15 18.68
CA GLY A 384 10.54 -5.92 19.46
C GLY A 384 9.28 -6.22 18.64
N ASP A 385 8.76 -5.20 17.93
CA ASP A 385 7.59 -5.33 17.07
C ASP A 385 7.77 -6.37 15.95
N ASP A 386 8.87 -6.32 15.19
CA ASP A 386 9.15 -7.33 14.15
C ASP A 386 9.28 -8.74 14.73
N ASN A 387 9.92 -8.87 15.90
CA ASN A 387 10.00 -10.17 16.59
C ASN A 387 8.60 -10.65 16.99
N ALA A 388 7.75 -9.78 17.55
CA ALA A 388 6.38 -10.12 17.92
C ALA A 388 5.59 -10.63 16.71
N ARG A 389 5.63 -9.91 15.58
CA ARG A 389 4.93 -10.30 14.35
C ARG A 389 5.43 -11.62 13.78
N ALA A 390 6.75 -11.84 13.77
CA ALA A 390 7.33 -13.13 13.38
C ALA A 390 6.84 -14.27 14.30
N ILE A 391 6.90 -14.06 15.62
CA ILE A 391 6.54 -15.03 16.65
C ILE A 391 5.05 -15.40 16.55
N LEU A 392 4.17 -14.41 16.52
CA LEU A 392 2.72 -14.62 16.41
C LEU A 392 2.36 -15.39 15.14
N GLY A 393 3.00 -15.05 14.02
CA GLY A 393 2.80 -15.77 12.78
C GLY A 393 3.25 -17.23 12.86
N MET A 394 4.43 -17.49 13.43
CA MET A 394 4.95 -18.85 13.61
C MET A 394 4.12 -19.68 14.59
N ILE A 395 3.57 -19.09 15.65
CA ILE A 395 2.68 -19.78 16.61
C ILE A 395 1.44 -20.32 15.90
N MET A 396 0.67 -19.45 15.23
CA MET A 396 -0.58 -19.86 14.61
C MET A 396 -0.33 -20.83 13.45
N ALA A 397 0.71 -20.60 12.65
CA ALA A 397 1.08 -21.54 11.61
C ALA A 397 1.45 -22.91 12.20
N ALA A 398 2.23 -22.97 13.28
CA ALA A 398 2.58 -24.23 13.95
C ALA A 398 1.35 -24.98 14.48
N ASP A 399 0.39 -24.25 15.05
CA ASP A 399 -0.84 -24.80 15.62
C ASP A 399 -1.77 -25.38 14.55
N ILE A 400 -2.04 -24.62 13.47
CA ILE A 400 -2.82 -25.08 12.31
C ILE A 400 -2.16 -26.30 11.63
N LEU A 401 -0.83 -26.32 11.57
CA LEU A 401 -0.07 -27.44 11.02
C LEU A 401 0.01 -28.65 11.97
N GLY A 402 -0.43 -28.51 13.23
CA GLY A 402 -0.37 -29.56 14.25
C GLY A 402 1.06 -30.01 14.57
N SER A 403 2.05 -29.11 14.51
CA SER A 403 3.48 -29.45 14.58
C SER A 403 4.19 -28.75 15.73
N SER A 404 4.61 -29.52 16.74
CA SER A 404 5.32 -29.02 17.93
C SER A 404 6.82 -28.79 17.73
N ARG A 405 7.37 -29.00 16.52
CA ARG A 405 8.83 -29.00 16.29
C ARG A 405 9.50 -27.63 16.49
N TRP A 406 8.71 -26.57 16.51
CA TRP A 406 9.18 -25.19 16.67
C TRP A 406 8.90 -24.61 18.06
N ASP A 407 8.09 -25.30 18.89
CA ASP A 407 7.60 -24.80 20.17
C ASP A 407 8.72 -24.25 21.06
N ARG A 408 9.79 -25.01 21.25
CA ARG A 408 10.94 -24.57 22.05
C ARG A 408 11.53 -23.26 21.53
N LYS A 409 11.76 -23.15 20.22
CA LYS A 409 12.37 -21.94 19.62
C LYS A 409 11.45 -20.73 19.69
N ILE A 410 10.14 -20.94 19.60
CA ILE A 410 9.12 -19.91 19.78
C ILE A 410 9.18 -19.37 21.21
N ILE A 411 9.21 -20.24 22.22
CA ILE A 411 9.31 -19.85 23.63
C ILE A 411 10.61 -19.12 23.89
N GLU A 412 11.73 -19.64 23.37
CA GLU A 412 13.04 -19.01 23.48
C GLU A 412 13.02 -17.59 22.88
N ALA A 413 12.34 -17.38 21.74
CA ALA A 413 12.20 -16.07 21.14
C ALA A 413 11.33 -15.09 21.96
N ILE A 414 10.24 -15.58 22.57
CA ILE A 414 9.42 -14.76 23.49
C ILE A 414 10.25 -14.37 24.72
N LEU A 415 10.93 -15.34 25.34
CA LEU A 415 11.72 -15.13 26.56
C LEU A 415 12.95 -14.25 26.32
N ALA A 416 13.57 -14.33 25.13
CA ALA A 416 14.66 -13.45 24.75
C ALA A 416 14.23 -11.97 24.69
N ASN A 417 13.03 -11.70 24.17
CA ASN A 417 12.47 -10.35 24.17
C ASN A 417 11.99 -9.93 25.56
N PHE A 418 11.41 -10.86 26.34
CA PHE A 418 10.99 -10.63 27.72
C PHE A 418 12.17 -10.22 28.61
N ARG A 419 13.27 -10.97 28.59
CA ARG A 419 14.46 -10.70 29.40
C ARG A 419 15.23 -9.47 28.94
N THR A 420 14.92 -8.91 27.76
CA THR A 420 15.50 -7.64 27.28
C THR A 420 14.54 -6.45 27.43
N SER A 421 13.36 -6.66 28.03
CA SER A 421 12.41 -5.61 28.40
C SER A 421 12.74 -5.09 29.80
N GLY A 422 12.70 -3.77 29.98
CA GLY A 422 13.02 -3.10 31.25
C GLY A 422 11.96 -3.34 32.33
N LYS A 423 12.21 -2.85 33.55
CA LYS A 423 11.40 -3.17 34.75
C LYS A 423 9.92 -2.79 34.66
N TYR A 424 9.59 -1.81 33.82
CA TYR A 424 8.23 -1.30 33.63
C TYR A 424 7.55 -1.87 32.38
N GLY A 425 8.14 -2.90 31.75
CA GLY A 425 7.59 -3.56 30.57
C GLY A 425 7.93 -2.91 29.24
N PHE A 426 8.67 -1.80 29.23
CA PHE A 426 9.14 -1.15 28.01
C PHE A 426 10.50 -1.69 27.57
N ARG A 427 10.63 -2.00 26.27
CA ARG A 427 11.87 -2.46 25.64
C ARG A 427 12.58 -1.33 24.89
N GLY A 428 11.83 -0.36 24.37
CA GLY A 428 12.28 0.67 23.44
C GLY A 428 12.26 0.19 21.98
N ASP A 429 12.57 1.12 21.08
CA ASP A 429 12.41 0.94 19.63
C ASP A 429 13.16 -0.29 19.08
N LEU A 430 14.46 -0.37 19.34
CA LEU A 430 15.32 -1.48 18.92
C LEU A 430 16.48 -1.72 19.88
N ILE A 431 17.04 -2.93 19.80
CA ILE A 431 18.31 -3.28 20.45
C ILE A 431 19.31 -3.68 19.36
N LEU A 432 20.54 -3.16 19.46
CA LEU A 432 21.66 -3.56 18.62
C LEU A 432 22.45 -4.68 19.29
N ASP A 433 22.86 -5.67 18.50
CA ASP A 433 23.62 -6.83 18.97
C ASP A 433 24.94 -6.42 19.60
N GLU A 434 25.66 -5.44 19.03
CA GLU A 434 26.92 -4.94 19.58
C GLU A 434 26.75 -4.43 21.02
N ASP A 435 25.71 -3.65 21.28
CA ASP A 435 25.41 -3.14 22.62
C ASP A 435 24.93 -4.25 23.55
N LEU A 436 24.16 -5.22 23.04
CA LEU A 436 23.67 -6.35 23.81
C LEU A 436 24.79 -7.30 24.24
N GLN A 437 25.74 -7.61 23.35
CA GLN A 437 26.93 -8.40 23.67
C GLN A 437 27.82 -7.69 24.70
N LYS A 438 27.92 -6.37 24.64
CA LYS A 438 28.73 -5.57 25.55
C LYS A 438 28.13 -5.49 26.96
N ASN A 439 26.81 -5.28 27.05
CA ASN A 439 26.16 -4.95 28.31
C ASN A 439 25.54 -6.16 29.03
N GLY A 440 25.26 -7.26 28.30
CA GLY A 440 24.47 -8.38 28.81
C GLY A 440 22.98 -8.08 28.80
N TRP A 441 22.14 -9.11 28.90
CA TRP A 441 20.68 -8.94 28.85
C TRP A 441 20.13 -8.36 30.17
N GLU A 442 20.77 -8.65 31.29
CA GLU A 442 20.41 -8.20 32.64
C GLU A 442 20.50 -6.68 32.76
N TYR A 443 21.43 -6.05 32.02
CA TYR A 443 21.48 -4.60 31.90
C TYR A 443 20.15 -4.07 31.35
N TYR A 444 19.64 -4.65 30.26
CA TYR A 444 18.38 -4.23 29.65
C TYR A 444 17.19 -4.50 30.57
N HIS A 445 17.16 -5.68 31.21
CA HIS A 445 16.10 -6.08 32.13
C HIS A 445 15.96 -5.15 33.34
N SER A 446 17.09 -4.61 33.81
CA SER A 446 17.15 -3.75 34.99
C SER A 446 17.00 -2.26 34.69
N ARG A 447 16.76 -1.85 33.44
CA ARG A 447 16.57 -0.43 33.08
C ARG A 447 15.27 0.13 33.62
N ASP A 448 15.34 1.39 34.07
CA ASP A 448 14.18 2.22 34.39
C ASP A 448 13.72 2.95 33.10
N LEU A 449 13.26 2.18 32.10
CA LEU A 449 12.80 2.68 30.82
C LEU A 449 11.27 2.85 30.81
N VAL A 450 10.80 4.00 30.33
CA VAL A 450 9.38 4.30 30.08
C VAL A 450 9.26 4.84 28.66
N ASN A 451 8.45 4.19 27.83
CA ASN A 451 8.32 4.52 26.41
C ASN A 451 6.87 4.28 25.92
N PRO A 452 5.91 5.18 26.23
CA PRO A 452 4.52 5.02 25.81
C PRO A 452 4.40 5.26 24.29
N HIS A 453 4.82 4.28 23.51
CA HIS A 453 4.84 4.27 22.05
C HIS A 453 4.35 2.90 21.56
N PRO A 454 3.03 2.71 21.39
CA PRO A 454 2.45 1.40 21.08
C PRO A 454 3.10 0.68 19.89
N HIS A 455 3.56 1.40 18.86
CA HIS A 455 4.25 0.86 17.69
C HIS A 455 5.38 -0.10 18.06
N PHE A 456 6.21 0.28 19.03
CA PHE A 456 7.41 -0.49 19.38
C PHE A 456 7.18 -1.49 20.51
N GLU A 457 6.16 -1.27 21.33
CA GLU A 457 6.00 -1.97 22.60
C GLU A 457 4.85 -2.98 22.61
N SER A 458 3.70 -2.60 22.03
CA SER A 458 2.40 -3.20 22.35
C SER A 458 2.27 -4.69 21.98
N TRP A 459 2.89 -5.10 20.88
CA TRP A 459 2.73 -6.47 20.36
C TRP A 459 3.60 -7.49 21.09
N MET A 460 4.73 -7.07 21.68
CA MET A 460 5.47 -7.95 22.58
C MET A 460 4.71 -8.23 23.87
N TRP A 461 3.94 -7.27 24.40
CA TRP A 461 3.03 -7.53 25.52
C TRP A 461 1.99 -8.58 25.16
N ALA A 462 1.44 -8.55 23.94
CA ALA A 462 0.53 -9.58 23.45
C ALA A 462 1.19 -10.98 23.47
N CYS A 463 2.44 -11.10 23.00
CA CYS A 463 3.21 -12.36 23.09
C CYS A 463 3.38 -12.84 24.55
N TYR A 464 3.62 -11.93 25.50
CA TYR A 464 3.75 -12.28 26.92
C TYR A 464 2.44 -12.77 27.51
N LEU A 465 1.32 -12.10 27.21
CA LEU A 465 -0.02 -12.49 27.65
C LEU A 465 -0.44 -13.84 27.07
N TRP A 466 -0.12 -14.09 25.80
CA TRP A 466 -0.35 -15.38 25.17
C TRP A 466 0.47 -16.49 25.84
N LEU A 467 1.77 -16.28 26.08
CA LEU A 467 2.61 -17.28 26.75
C LEU A 467 2.21 -17.47 28.22
N TYR A 468 1.76 -16.42 28.89
CA TYR A 468 1.19 -16.50 30.24
C TYR A 468 -0.01 -17.44 30.28
N ARG A 469 -0.93 -17.34 29.33
CA ARG A 469 -2.09 -18.25 29.23
C ARG A 469 -1.65 -19.72 29.16
N GLN A 470 -0.56 -20.02 28.45
CA GLN A 470 -0.08 -21.40 28.28
C GLN A 470 0.64 -21.94 29.52
N THR A 471 1.36 -21.07 30.25
CA THR A 471 2.36 -21.49 31.25
C THR A 471 1.98 -21.15 32.70
N GLY A 472 1.15 -20.12 32.89
CA GLY A 472 0.86 -19.53 34.19
C GLY A 472 2.05 -18.81 34.84
N TYR A 473 3.13 -18.51 34.12
CA TYR A 473 4.31 -17.83 34.67
C TYR A 473 4.00 -16.35 34.93
N ALA A 474 3.58 -16.04 36.16
CA ALA A 474 3.08 -14.73 36.58
C ALA A 474 3.91 -13.51 36.13
N PRO A 475 5.27 -13.54 36.13
CA PRO A 475 6.05 -12.39 35.68
C PRO A 475 5.79 -11.93 34.24
N LEU A 476 5.29 -12.79 33.35
CA LEU A 476 4.86 -12.39 32.00
C LEU A 476 3.64 -11.46 32.05
N LEU A 477 2.63 -11.82 32.85
CA LEU A 477 1.43 -11.01 33.05
C LEU A 477 1.79 -9.70 33.76
N ASP A 478 2.52 -9.78 34.87
CA ASP A 478 2.86 -8.61 35.70
C ASP A 478 3.61 -7.55 34.88
N LEU A 479 4.56 -7.97 34.03
CA LEU A 479 5.34 -7.06 33.19
C LEU A 479 4.49 -6.43 32.07
N ALA A 480 3.65 -7.24 31.40
CA ALA A 480 2.78 -6.77 30.33
C ALA A 480 1.72 -5.80 30.86
N GLU A 481 1.04 -6.16 31.95
CA GLU A 481 0.02 -5.33 32.60
C GLU A 481 0.61 -3.99 33.06
N LYS A 482 1.84 -3.99 33.60
CA LYS A 482 2.53 -2.75 33.98
C LYS A 482 2.79 -1.84 32.78
N GLY A 483 3.34 -2.36 31.69
CA GLY A 483 3.60 -1.57 30.47
C GLY A 483 2.32 -1.04 29.82
N ILE A 484 1.27 -1.87 29.79
CA ILE A 484 -0.06 -1.49 29.30
C ILE A 484 -0.65 -0.37 30.16
N SER A 485 -0.67 -0.53 31.49
CA SER A 485 -1.22 0.46 32.42
C SER A 485 -0.55 1.82 32.26
N ASP A 486 0.78 1.87 32.29
CA ASP A 486 1.54 3.13 32.15
C ASP A 486 1.30 3.80 30.79
N THR A 487 1.11 2.99 29.75
CA THR A 487 0.77 3.48 28.42
C THR A 487 -0.65 4.04 28.37
N MET A 488 -1.64 3.35 28.95
CA MET A 488 -3.02 3.83 28.98
C MET A 488 -3.17 5.10 29.83
N GLU A 489 -2.46 5.21 30.95
CA GLU A 489 -2.39 6.43 31.77
C GLU A 489 -1.79 7.63 31.02
N ALA A 490 -0.84 7.37 30.11
CA ALA A 490 -0.21 8.40 29.30
C ALA A 490 -1.10 8.90 28.14
N TYR A 491 -2.21 8.22 27.80
CA TYR A 491 -3.05 8.60 26.67
C TYR A 491 -3.84 9.91 26.94
N PRO A 492 -4.04 10.80 25.93
CA PRO A 492 -3.40 10.79 24.61
C PRO A 492 -2.07 11.56 24.57
N SER A 493 -1.86 12.56 25.44
CA SER A 493 -0.77 13.54 25.28
C SER A 493 0.63 13.02 25.62
N GLY A 494 0.70 11.94 26.39
CA GLY A 494 1.95 11.30 26.76
C GLY A 494 2.50 10.38 25.67
N TRP A 495 1.67 9.94 24.73
CA TRP A 495 2.07 9.01 23.68
C TRP A 495 3.05 9.64 22.68
N SER A 496 4.05 8.86 22.28
CA SER A 496 4.78 9.07 21.03
C SER A 496 4.08 8.29 19.91
N TRP A 497 4.27 8.74 18.67
CA TRP A 497 3.71 8.06 17.50
C TRP A 497 4.69 8.04 16.33
N THR A 498 4.62 7.03 15.47
CA THR A 498 5.56 6.88 14.35
C THR A 498 5.17 7.80 13.19
N ASN A 499 4.26 7.37 12.30
CA ASN A 499 3.81 8.17 11.16
C ASN A 499 2.28 8.44 11.16
N GLY A 500 1.56 7.96 12.18
CA GLY A 500 0.18 8.38 12.48
C GLY A 500 -0.24 7.95 13.89
N LEU A 501 -1.04 8.77 14.58
CA LEU A 501 -1.58 8.43 15.90
C LEU A 501 -2.63 7.31 15.80
N GLN A 502 -3.38 7.28 14.69
CA GLN A 502 -4.39 6.24 14.46
C GLN A 502 -3.81 4.82 14.44
N GLN A 503 -2.55 4.70 14.00
CA GLN A 503 -1.80 3.43 13.93
C GLN A 503 -1.43 2.93 15.33
N GLU A 504 -1.05 3.86 16.22
CA GLU A 504 -0.78 3.55 17.64
C GLU A 504 -2.03 2.99 18.32
N ARG A 505 -3.19 3.62 18.04
CA ARG A 505 -4.48 3.15 18.53
C ARG A 505 -4.81 1.75 18.03
N ALA A 506 -4.63 1.51 16.74
CA ALA A 506 -4.87 0.21 16.12
C ALA A 506 -4.03 -0.90 16.77
N ARG A 507 -2.74 -0.64 17.01
CA ARG A 507 -1.83 -1.61 17.62
C ARG A 507 -2.13 -1.91 19.08
N MET A 508 -2.60 -0.92 19.84
CA MET A 508 -2.88 -1.07 21.27
C MET A 508 -4.09 -1.96 21.57
N ILE A 509 -5.02 -2.14 20.62
CA ILE A 509 -6.24 -2.95 20.84
C ILE A 509 -5.91 -4.42 21.13
N LEU A 510 -4.92 -4.99 20.42
CA LEU A 510 -4.56 -6.40 20.57
C LEU A 510 -4.17 -6.79 22.02
N PRO A 511 -3.15 -6.15 22.64
CA PRO A 511 -2.79 -6.49 24.01
C PRO A 511 -3.90 -6.16 25.02
N LEU A 512 -4.74 -5.13 24.78
CA LEU A 512 -5.88 -4.84 25.65
C LEU A 512 -6.93 -5.96 25.62
N ALA A 513 -7.28 -6.45 24.42
CA ALA A 513 -8.21 -7.56 24.25
C ALA A 513 -7.71 -8.83 24.97
N TRP A 514 -6.42 -9.12 24.85
CA TRP A 514 -5.83 -10.30 25.49
C TRP A 514 -5.62 -10.13 27.00
N LEU A 515 -5.30 -8.92 27.47
CA LEU A 515 -5.20 -8.61 28.90
C LEU A 515 -6.56 -8.82 29.57
N TYR A 516 -7.63 -8.31 28.97
CA TYR A 516 -8.98 -8.54 29.47
C TYR A 516 -9.34 -10.04 29.54
N ARG A 517 -8.92 -10.85 28.56
CA ARG A 517 -9.17 -12.30 28.57
C ARG A 517 -8.45 -13.03 29.72
N VAL A 518 -7.21 -12.66 30.04
CA VAL A 518 -6.44 -13.33 31.12
C VAL A 518 -6.64 -12.71 32.50
N SER A 519 -7.04 -11.45 32.56
CA SER A 519 -7.27 -10.68 33.79
C SER A 519 -8.53 -9.80 33.61
N PRO A 520 -9.75 -10.36 33.71
CA PRO A 520 -10.98 -9.62 33.40
C PRO A 520 -11.40 -8.71 34.56
N THR A 521 -10.86 -7.48 34.59
CA THR A 521 -11.25 -6.42 35.53
C THR A 521 -12.12 -5.36 34.84
N GLU A 522 -12.88 -4.58 35.62
CA GLU A 522 -13.63 -3.43 35.08
C GLU A 522 -12.70 -2.39 34.44
N GLU A 523 -11.48 -2.22 34.97
CA GLU A 523 -10.48 -1.30 34.44
C GLU A 523 -9.93 -1.76 33.08
N HIS A 524 -9.59 -3.05 32.94
CA HIS A 524 -9.11 -3.59 31.67
C HIS A 524 -10.17 -3.53 30.58
N LEU A 525 -11.44 -3.79 30.92
CA LEU A 525 -12.55 -3.59 29.99
C LEU A 525 -12.68 -2.11 29.60
N ALA A 526 -12.64 -1.19 30.58
CA ALA A 526 -12.73 0.24 30.31
C ALA A 526 -11.59 0.78 29.41
N TRP A 527 -10.37 0.25 29.53
CA TRP A 527 -9.27 0.59 28.62
C TRP A 527 -9.51 0.08 27.21
N LEU A 528 -9.99 -1.16 27.05
CA LEU A 528 -10.36 -1.72 25.75
C LEU A 528 -11.48 -0.93 25.07
N ASP A 529 -12.55 -0.61 25.82
CA ASP A 529 -13.68 0.19 25.34
C ASP A 529 -13.23 1.61 24.94
N MET A 530 -12.36 2.22 25.74
CA MET A 530 -11.79 3.53 25.41
C MET A 530 -11.01 3.47 24.10
N MET A 531 -10.09 2.50 23.96
CA MET A 531 -9.21 2.48 22.79
C MET A 531 -9.93 2.08 21.51
N THR A 532 -10.86 1.11 21.58
CA THR A 532 -11.74 0.80 20.45
C THR A 532 -12.61 2.00 20.10
N GLY A 533 -13.21 2.69 21.08
CA GLY A 533 -13.99 3.91 20.86
C GLY A 533 -13.19 5.04 20.20
N GLU A 534 -11.95 5.28 20.62
CA GLU A 534 -11.06 6.28 20.02
C GLU A 534 -10.70 5.92 18.57
N LEU A 535 -10.42 4.66 18.27
CA LEU A 535 -10.20 4.19 16.90
C LEU A 535 -11.44 4.41 16.02
N LEU A 536 -12.62 4.00 16.51
CA LEU A 536 -13.86 3.99 15.75
C LEU A 536 -14.45 5.38 15.47
N ARG A 537 -14.01 6.44 16.15
CA ARG A 537 -14.31 7.83 15.77
C ARG A 537 -13.90 8.16 14.33
N ASN A 538 -12.89 7.46 13.81
CA ASN A 538 -12.40 7.61 12.44
C ASN A 538 -12.86 6.49 11.50
N GLN A 539 -13.68 5.52 11.95
CA GLN A 539 -14.31 4.57 11.04
C GLN A 539 -15.46 5.26 10.30
N VAL A 540 -15.36 5.36 8.97
CA VAL A 540 -16.38 5.99 8.13
C VAL A 540 -17.43 4.97 7.67
N GLU A 541 -18.51 5.45 7.04
CA GLU A 541 -19.67 4.64 6.66
C GLU A 541 -19.32 3.38 5.84
N CYS A 542 -18.38 3.49 4.90
CA CYS A 542 -17.95 2.38 4.06
C CYS A 542 -17.01 1.38 4.75
N GLY A 543 -16.71 1.57 6.05
CA GLY A 543 -15.88 0.68 6.87
C GLY A 543 -14.39 1.03 6.94
N ALA A 544 -13.92 1.92 6.05
CA ALA A 544 -12.59 2.50 6.09
C ALA A 544 -12.30 3.18 7.43
N ILE A 545 -11.05 3.07 7.92
CA ILE A 545 -10.56 3.86 9.06
C ILE A 545 -9.71 4.99 8.51
N ARG A 546 -10.13 6.24 8.75
CA ARG A 546 -9.39 7.42 8.31
C ARG A 546 -8.14 7.64 9.16
N GLU A 547 -7.04 8.01 8.53
CA GLU A 547 -5.80 8.36 9.22
C GLU A 547 -5.94 9.64 10.07
N GLU A 548 -5.17 9.69 11.16
CA GLU A 548 -5.07 10.85 12.04
C GLU A 548 -3.64 11.01 12.56
N LEU A 549 -3.09 12.21 12.43
CA LEU A 549 -1.84 12.66 13.02
C LEU A 549 -2.09 13.21 14.43
N GLY A 550 -1.18 12.89 15.33
CA GLY A 550 -1.18 13.38 16.71
C GLY A 550 -0.48 14.74 16.86
N ASP A 551 -0.08 15.06 18.08
CA ASP A 551 0.76 16.24 18.36
C ASP A 551 2.05 16.17 17.52
N PRO A 552 2.37 17.16 16.67
CA PRO A 552 3.59 17.18 15.87
C PRO A 552 4.88 17.08 16.68
N GLY A 553 4.88 17.48 17.96
CA GLY A 553 6.03 17.34 18.86
C GLY A 553 6.26 15.92 19.39
N LYS A 554 5.36 14.99 19.07
CA LYS A 554 5.37 13.59 19.51
C LYS A 554 5.52 12.58 18.37
N GLY A 555 5.45 13.04 17.13
CA GLY A 555 5.59 12.20 15.94
C GLY A 555 7.04 12.00 15.53
N MET A 556 7.42 10.76 15.20
CA MET A 556 8.71 10.44 14.60
C MET A 556 8.77 10.94 13.14
N PHE A 557 7.67 10.73 12.40
CA PHE A 557 7.48 11.16 11.02
C PHE A 557 6.17 11.93 10.90
N GLY A 558 6.27 13.25 11.02
CA GLY A 558 5.12 14.13 10.91
C GLY A 558 4.78 14.52 9.47
N LYS A 559 3.84 15.45 9.37
CA LYS A 559 3.55 16.20 8.15
C LYS A 559 4.83 16.72 7.48
N ILE A 560 4.93 16.55 6.16
CA ILE A 560 6.06 17.02 5.36
C ILE A 560 6.18 18.54 5.47
N ALA A 561 7.34 19.04 5.91
CA ALA A 561 7.53 20.45 6.26
C ALA A 561 7.74 21.40 5.07
N SER A 562 8.14 20.88 3.91
CA SER A 562 8.44 21.67 2.71
C SER A 562 8.44 20.80 1.45
N ASN A 563 8.40 21.45 0.28
CA ASN A 563 8.60 20.78 -1.01
C ASN A 563 9.94 20.04 -1.09
N ASP A 564 11.01 20.61 -0.55
CA ASP A 564 12.34 19.98 -0.52
C ASP A 564 12.36 18.70 0.36
N ALA A 565 11.53 18.61 1.39
CA ALA A 565 11.47 17.44 2.27
C ALA A 565 10.68 16.26 1.68
N TYR A 566 9.87 16.48 0.64
CA TYR A 566 9.01 15.45 0.04
C TYR A 566 9.83 14.28 -0.52
N GLY A 567 9.58 13.02 -0.12
CA GLY A 567 10.32 11.86 -0.65
C GLY A 567 11.73 11.66 -0.08
N LYS A 568 12.05 12.22 1.10
CA LYS A 568 13.38 12.08 1.74
C LYS A 568 13.40 11.18 2.98
N ALA A 569 12.24 10.82 3.52
CA ALA A 569 12.09 10.00 4.71
C ALA A 569 10.76 9.23 4.66
N GLU A 570 10.50 8.39 5.67
CA GLU A 570 9.16 7.86 5.92
C GLU A 570 8.16 8.99 6.15
N ALA A 571 6.92 8.78 5.72
CA ALA A 571 5.90 9.81 5.74
C ALA A 571 4.47 9.25 5.92
N PRO A 572 3.55 10.06 6.47
CA PRO A 572 2.13 9.75 6.45
C PRO A 572 1.54 9.81 5.04
N LEU A 573 0.44 9.08 4.81
CA LEU A 573 -0.34 9.15 3.56
C LEU A 573 -1.22 10.40 3.43
N ILE A 574 -1.41 11.11 4.54
CA ILE A 574 -2.20 12.34 4.63
C ILE A 574 -1.29 13.54 4.83
N PHE A 575 -1.73 14.70 4.34
CA PHE A 575 -1.05 15.96 4.61
C PHE A 575 -1.68 16.70 5.78
N ASP A 576 -3.02 16.65 5.89
CA ASP A 576 -3.79 17.23 6.98
C ASP A 576 -4.83 16.24 7.52
N ASN A 577 -5.12 16.32 8.82
CA ASN A 577 -6.20 15.53 9.43
C ASN A 577 -7.52 15.86 8.74
N GLY A 578 -8.17 14.84 8.20
CA GLY A 578 -9.40 14.97 7.41
C GLY A 578 -9.25 14.56 5.95
N ASP A 579 -8.02 14.41 5.44
CA ASP A 579 -7.77 13.79 4.14
C ASP A 579 -8.41 12.38 4.09
N PRO A 580 -9.10 12.02 3.00
CA PRO A 580 -9.99 10.85 2.98
C PRO A 580 -9.25 9.55 2.67
N VAL A 581 -8.19 9.24 3.43
CA VAL A 581 -7.36 8.06 3.20
C VAL A 581 -7.33 7.11 4.39
N SER A 582 -7.32 5.82 4.05
CA SER A 582 -6.98 4.72 4.94
C SER A 582 -5.59 4.18 4.62
N ASP A 583 -4.86 3.81 5.67
CA ASP A 583 -3.55 3.15 5.58
C ASP A 583 -3.71 1.66 5.90
N MET A 584 -3.40 0.80 4.92
CA MET A 584 -3.47 -0.66 5.02
C MET A 584 -2.17 -1.29 5.55
N LEU A 585 -1.09 -0.51 5.63
CA LEU A 585 0.21 -0.94 6.16
C LEU A 585 0.28 -0.79 7.67
N TYR A 586 -0.15 0.36 8.19
CA TYR A 586 0.06 0.70 9.60
C TYR A 586 -1.22 0.80 10.44
N THR A 587 -2.40 0.96 9.83
CA THR A 587 -3.67 1.12 10.58
C THR A 587 -4.62 -0.05 10.35
N CYS A 588 -5.13 -0.22 9.13
CA CYS A 588 -6.30 -1.08 8.89
C CYS A 588 -6.00 -2.56 9.09
N ASN A 589 -4.81 -3.04 8.72
CA ASN A 589 -4.40 -4.42 8.95
C ASN A 589 -4.40 -4.79 10.44
N PHE A 590 -3.76 -3.96 11.28
CA PHE A 590 -3.66 -4.18 12.72
C PHE A 590 -4.97 -3.92 13.45
N ALA A 591 -5.70 -2.87 13.05
CA ALA A 591 -7.03 -2.60 13.56
C ALA A 591 -7.99 -3.74 13.26
N PHE A 592 -7.92 -4.32 12.05
CA PHE A 592 -8.79 -5.42 11.67
C PHE A 592 -8.55 -6.65 12.55
N PHE A 593 -7.29 -7.05 12.71
CA PHE A 593 -6.92 -8.14 13.60
C PHE A 593 -7.33 -7.86 15.06
N GLY A 594 -6.98 -6.68 15.59
CA GLY A 594 -7.30 -6.29 16.96
C GLY A 594 -8.80 -6.18 17.25
N LEU A 595 -9.59 -5.63 16.31
CA LEU A 595 -11.05 -5.54 16.45
C LEU A 595 -11.71 -6.92 16.45
N ASN A 596 -11.22 -7.88 15.64
CA ASN A 596 -11.71 -9.25 15.69
C ASN A 596 -11.42 -9.90 17.05
N GLU A 597 -10.22 -9.72 17.60
CA GLU A 597 -9.86 -10.20 18.93
C GLU A 597 -10.71 -9.56 20.04
N ALA A 598 -10.93 -8.24 19.97
CA ALA A 598 -11.75 -7.49 20.92
C ALA A 598 -13.23 -7.89 20.85
N ALA A 599 -13.77 -8.09 19.64
CA ALA A 599 -15.12 -8.57 19.41
C ALA A 599 -15.34 -9.94 20.06
N CYS A 600 -14.40 -10.87 19.85
CA CYS A 600 -14.49 -12.21 20.44
C CYS A 600 -14.26 -12.20 21.97
N ALA A 601 -13.43 -11.28 22.48
CA ALA A 601 -13.18 -11.15 23.92
C ALA A 601 -14.38 -10.61 24.70
N THR A 602 -15.16 -9.69 24.10
CA THR A 602 -16.21 -8.94 24.80
C THR A 602 -17.62 -9.36 24.41
N GLY A 603 -17.81 -9.82 23.16
CA GLY A 603 -19.14 -9.98 22.55
C GLY A 603 -19.87 -8.66 22.30
N ASP A 604 -19.17 -7.51 22.33
CA ASP A 604 -19.78 -6.19 22.14
C ASP A 604 -20.33 -6.05 20.70
N PRO A 605 -21.65 -5.81 20.51
CA PRO A 605 -22.24 -5.68 19.19
C PRO A 605 -21.71 -4.51 18.34
N GLU A 606 -21.22 -3.43 18.96
CA GLU A 606 -20.60 -2.31 18.24
C GLU A 606 -19.24 -2.70 17.69
N ILE A 607 -18.41 -3.39 18.48
CA ILE A 607 -17.08 -3.86 18.05
C ILE A 607 -17.24 -4.93 16.96
N VAL A 608 -18.18 -5.87 17.11
CA VAL A 608 -18.51 -6.87 16.07
C VAL A 608 -18.87 -6.20 14.75
N ARG A 609 -19.81 -5.24 14.77
CA ARG A 609 -20.21 -4.50 13.55
C ARG A 609 -19.06 -3.71 12.95
N ALA A 610 -18.17 -3.16 13.77
CA ALA A 610 -17.01 -2.41 13.29
C ALA A 610 -16.00 -3.33 12.58
N ALA A 611 -15.73 -4.52 13.13
CA ALA A 611 -14.88 -5.53 12.49
C ALA A 611 -15.49 -6.01 11.16
N GLU A 612 -16.80 -6.28 11.12
CA GLU A 612 -17.53 -6.67 9.89
C GLU A 612 -17.45 -5.58 8.81
N LYS A 613 -17.67 -4.31 9.17
CA LYS A 613 -17.54 -3.20 8.22
C LYS A 613 -16.13 -3.07 7.64
N LEU A 614 -15.11 -3.25 8.47
CA LEU A 614 -13.72 -3.21 8.01
C LEU A 614 -13.39 -4.42 7.12
N SER A 615 -13.91 -5.61 7.45
CA SER A 615 -13.85 -6.80 6.59
C SER A 615 -14.43 -6.52 5.20
N ASP A 616 -15.66 -5.97 5.14
CA ASP A 616 -16.33 -5.63 3.89
C ASP A 616 -15.55 -4.57 3.09
N PHE A 617 -15.06 -3.53 3.76
CA PHE A 617 -14.22 -2.52 3.13
C PHE A 617 -12.99 -3.14 2.45
N LEU A 618 -12.23 -3.95 3.19
CA LEU A 618 -11.03 -4.61 2.69
C LEU A 618 -11.36 -5.57 1.54
N THR A 619 -12.46 -6.33 1.62
CA THR A 619 -12.92 -7.18 0.52
C THR A 619 -13.21 -6.37 -0.75
N ARG A 620 -13.80 -5.17 -0.62
CA ARG A 620 -14.10 -4.32 -1.78
C ARG A 620 -12.87 -3.77 -2.46
N ILE A 621 -11.91 -3.31 -1.66
CA ILE A 621 -10.73 -2.57 -2.14
C ILE A 621 -9.57 -3.48 -2.55
N GLN A 622 -9.69 -4.80 -2.38
CA GLN A 622 -8.67 -5.73 -2.89
C GLN A 622 -8.46 -5.48 -4.38
N VAL A 623 -7.20 -5.36 -4.79
CA VAL A 623 -6.82 -5.00 -6.16
C VAL A 623 -7.31 -6.05 -7.13
N ARG A 624 -7.92 -5.62 -8.24
CA ARG A 624 -8.25 -6.45 -9.39
C ARG A 624 -7.57 -5.91 -10.65
N SER A 625 -6.92 -6.82 -11.39
CA SER A 625 -6.31 -6.51 -12.69
C SER A 625 -6.25 -7.72 -13.61
N GLU A 626 -6.64 -7.52 -14.88
CA GLU A 626 -6.46 -8.54 -15.90
C GLU A 626 -5.10 -8.44 -16.61
N SER A 627 -4.48 -7.26 -16.65
CA SER A 627 -3.24 -6.99 -17.39
C SER A 627 -2.00 -6.92 -16.50
N VAL A 628 -2.12 -6.44 -15.26
CA VAL A 628 -1.02 -6.31 -14.30
C VAL A 628 -1.16 -7.43 -13.26
N LYS A 629 -0.75 -8.63 -13.66
CA LYS A 629 -1.00 -9.87 -12.90
C LYS A 629 -0.32 -9.91 -11.54
N ASP A 630 0.85 -9.30 -11.43
CA ASP A 630 1.63 -9.31 -10.19
C ASP A 630 1.01 -8.46 -9.08
N VAL A 631 0.06 -7.58 -9.36
CA VAL A 631 -0.71 -6.86 -8.32
C VAL A 631 -2.13 -7.39 -8.11
N ASP A 632 -2.62 -8.31 -8.93
CA ASP A 632 -3.97 -8.88 -8.78
C ASP A 632 -4.08 -9.68 -7.46
N GLY A 633 -5.05 -9.31 -6.62
CA GLY A 633 -5.25 -9.93 -5.30
C GLY A 633 -4.49 -9.25 -4.17
N ALA A 634 -3.64 -8.26 -4.44
CA ALA A 634 -2.96 -7.48 -3.42
C ALA A 634 -3.89 -6.48 -2.72
N TRP A 635 -3.43 -5.94 -1.59
CA TRP A 635 -3.86 -4.63 -1.08
C TRP A 635 -2.71 -3.64 -1.17
N PHE A 636 -2.96 -2.46 -1.76
CA PHE A 636 -2.03 -1.34 -1.69
C PHE A 636 -2.09 -0.67 -0.32
N ARG A 637 -1.00 -0.01 0.07
CA ARG A 637 -0.92 0.75 1.33
C ARG A 637 -2.03 1.79 1.41
N ALA A 638 -2.27 2.57 0.35
CA ALA A 638 -3.23 3.66 0.38
C ALA A 638 -4.56 3.31 -0.26
N PHE A 639 -5.65 3.79 0.35
CA PHE A 639 -6.95 3.86 -0.32
C PHE A 639 -7.67 5.17 0.00
N ASN A 640 -8.01 5.94 -1.04
CA ASN A 640 -8.86 7.11 -0.93
C ASN A 640 -10.33 6.69 -1.02
N PHE A 641 -10.98 6.61 0.13
CA PHE A 641 -12.35 6.13 0.24
C PHE A 641 -13.41 7.14 -0.23
N ARG A 642 -13.03 8.41 -0.46
CA ARG A 642 -13.92 9.42 -1.04
C ARG A 642 -14.05 9.23 -2.54
N ASP A 643 -12.90 9.12 -3.22
CA ASP A 643 -12.82 9.04 -4.68
C ASP A 643 -12.79 7.58 -5.18
N TRP A 644 -12.73 6.62 -4.25
CA TRP A 644 -12.74 5.17 -4.46
C TRP A 644 -11.59 4.67 -5.35
N ASN A 645 -10.39 5.19 -5.12
CA ASN A 645 -9.16 4.87 -5.82
C ASN A 645 -7.95 4.78 -4.87
N TYR A 646 -6.76 4.55 -5.41
CA TYR A 646 -5.53 4.32 -4.63
C TYR A 646 -4.68 5.60 -4.43
N TRP A 647 -5.27 6.79 -4.54
CA TRP A 647 -4.54 8.06 -4.50
C TRP A 647 -4.22 8.47 -3.06
N ALA A 648 -3.00 8.94 -2.81
CA ALA A 648 -2.63 9.56 -1.53
C ALA A 648 -1.43 10.51 -1.66
N SER A 649 -0.99 11.07 -0.53
CA SER A 649 0.32 11.72 -0.48
C SER A 649 1.42 10.65 -0.53
N ASP A 650 2.21 10.63 -1.60
CA ASP A 650 3.25 9.62 -1.84
C ASP A 650 4.64 10.16 -1.43
N ALA A 651 4.73 10.74 -0.24
CA ALA A 651 5.94 11.39 0.25
C ALA A 651 6.94 10.43 0.92
N ASP A 652 6.52 9.18 1.15
CA ASP A 652 7.29 8.18 1.86
C ASP A 652 8.37 7.58 0.96
N SER A 653 9.65 7.71 1.34
CA SER A 653 10.76 7.19 0.53
C SER A 653 10.89 5.67 0.60
N GLY A 654 10.28 5.04 1.61
CA GLY A 654 10.27 3.60 1.81
C GLY A 654 9.01 2.98 1.21
N TRP A 655 7.88 3.09 1.90
CA TRP A 655 6.64 2.35 1.64
C TRP A 655 5.51 3.28 1.19
N GLY A 656 5.65 3.95 0.05
CA GLY A 656 4.61 4.88 -0.42
C GLY A 656 3.23 4.28 -0.73
N ALA A 657 2.36 5.09 -1.33
CA ALA A 657 0.93 4.83 -1.50
C ALA A 657 0.60 3.53 -2.25
N SER A 658 1.35 3.23 -3.32
CA SER A 658 1.13 2.03 -4.15
C SER A 658 1.94 0.81 -3.71
N SER A 659 2.64 0.87 -2.57
CA SER A 659 3.37 -0.29 -2.06
C SER A 659 2.40 -1.40 -1.62
N THR A 660 2.86 -2.65 -1.72
CA THR A 660 2.17 -3.84 -1.21
C THR A 660 3.17 -4.62 -0.36
N LEU A 661 2.75 -5.35 0.66
CA LEU A 661 3.66 -6.21 1.41
C LEU A 661 3.08 -7.60 1.66
N THR A 662 3.93 -8.63 1.51
CA THR A 662 3.59 -10.04 1.76
C THR A 662 3.36 -10.30 3.24
N GLY A 663 4.29 -9.87 4.09
CA GLY A 663 4.04 -9.57 5.50
C GLY A 663 3.24 -8.28 5.66
N TRP A 664 3.04 -7.80 6.89
CA TRP A 664 2.32 -6.54 7.16
C TRP A 664 0.90 -6.45 6.54
N ILE A 665 0.76 -5.95 5.31
CA ILE A 665 -0.54 -5.68 4.70
C ILE A 665 -1.26 -7.00 4.44
N GLN A 666 -0.69 -7.83 3.56
CA GLN A 666 -1.41 -8.96 2.99
C GLN A 666 -1.73 -10.01 4.06
N SER A 667 -0.72 -10.41 4.82
CA SER A 667 -0.84 -11.54 5.75
C SER A 667 -1.83 -11.29 6.88
N TRP A 668 -1.83 -10.09 7.48
CA TRP A 668 -2.76 -9.75 8.56
C TRP A 668 -4.20 -9.58 8.07
N ILE A 669 -4.40 -9.06 6.87
CA ILE A 669 -5.74 -9.00 6.26
C ILE A 669 -6.23 -10.42 5.96
N VAL A 670 -5.42 -11.25 5.28
CA VAL A 670 -5.78 -12.62 4.89
C VAL A 670 -6.13 -13.47 6.10
N VAL A 671 -5.27 -13.50 7.13
CA VAL A 671 -5.53 -14.32 8.32
C VAL A 671 -6.81 -13.89 9.02
N THR A 672 -7.05 -12.59 9.15
CA THR A 672 -8.24 -12.10 9.85
C THR A 672 -9.51 -12.40 9.06
N GLN A 673 -9.48 -12.27 7.73
CA GLN A 673 -10.60 -12.69 6.88
C GLN A 673 -10.87 -14.19 7.04
N ALA A 674 -9.84 -15.03 7.14
CA ALA A 674 -9.99 -16.47 7.32
C ALA A 674 -10.61 -16.81 8.70
N LEU A 675 -10.09 -16.22 9.78
CA LEU A 675 -10.63 -16.41 11.13
C LEU A 675 -12.10 -15.98 11.23
N MET A 676 -12.46 -14.85 10.60
CA MET A 676 -13.85 -14.39 10.57
C MET A 676 -14.77 -15.28 9.73
N GLU A 677 -14.26 -15.89 8.65
CA GLU A 677 -15.02 -16.88 7.87
C GLU A 677 -15.30 -18.14 8.69
N GLU A 678 -14.36 -18.54 9.56
CA GLU A 678 -14.50 -19.66 10.48
C GLU A 678 -15.26 -19.31 11.77
N GLY A 679 -15.55 -18.03 12.00
CA GLY A 679 -16.24 -17.54 13.19
C GLY A 679 -15.40 -17.65 14.48
N THR A 680 -14.08 -17.46 14.36
CA THR A 680 -13.11 -17.60 15.45
C THR A 680 -12.17 -16.39 15.57
N SER A 681 -11.26 -16.45 16.53
CA SER A 681 -10.20 -15.46 16.79
C SER A 681 -8.87 -16.20 16.93
N TYR A 682 -7.75 -15.48 16.78
CA TYR A 682 -6.41 -16.03 17.01
C TYR A 682 -6.29 -16.65 18.40
N TRP A 683 -6.82 -15.96 19.41
CA TRP A 683 -6.83 -16.45 20.79
C TRP A 683 -7.56 -17.79 20.92
N ASP A 684 -8.69 -17.94 20.25
CA ASP A 684 -9.50 -19.15 20.37
C ASP A 684 -8.93 -20.29 19.52
N GLU A 685 -8.42 -20.00 18.32
CA GLU A 685 -7.72 -20.96 17.46
C GLU A 685 -6.52 -21.58 18.18
N THR A 686 -5.63 -20.74 18.72
CA THR A 686 -4.39 -21.19 19.40
C THR A 686 -4.60 -21.70 20.83
N SER A 687 -5.84 -21.90 21.26
CA SER A 687 -6.18 -22.39 22.60
C SER A 687 -5.66 -23.81 22.89
N GLY A 688 -5.57 -24.63 21.85
CA GLY A 688 -5.09 -26.01 21.91
C GLY A 688 -3.58 -26.13 22.01
N SER A 689 -2.83 -25.07 21.70
CA SER A 689 -1.38 -25.10 21.48
C SER A 689 -0.60 -25.88 22.54
N GLY A 690 0.31 -26.74 22.08
CA GLY A 690 1.24 -27.48 22.92
C GLY A 690 2.40 -26.63 23.46
N THR A 691 2.66 -25.49 22.82
CA THR A 691 3.79 -24.61 23.11
C THR A 691 3.73 -24.11 24.56
N GLY A 692 4.80 -24.34 25.33
CA GLY A 692 4.94 -23.85 26.70
C GLY A 692 4.43 -24.81 27.77
N LYS A 693 3.64 -25.83 27.42
CA LYS A 693 3.10 -26.80 28.40
C LYS A 693 4.17 -27.74 28.96
N TYR A 694 5.23 -28.02 28.20
CA TYR A 694 6.26 -29.00 28.57
C TYR A 694 7.69 -28.43 28.67
N ASP A 695 7.85 -27.12 28.49
CA ASP A 695 9.14 -26.45 28.29
C ASP A 695 9.60 -25.64 29.53
N LYS A 696 9.32 -26.15 30.73
CA LYS A 696 9.67 -25.45 31.99
C LYS A 696 11.18 -25.27 32.16
N ASP A 697 11.97 -26.16 31.60
CA ASP A 697 13.43 -26.09 31.55
C ASP A 697 13.92 -24.83 30.82
N VAL A 698 13.22 -24.39 29.77
CA VAL A 698 13.60 -23.20 28.99
C VAL A 698 13.56 -21.93 29.84
N PHE A 699 12.58 -21.79 30.74
CA PHE A 699 12.51 -20.65 31.66
C PHE A 699 13.72 -20.62 32.61
N ASP A 700 14.11 -21.79 33.10
CA ASP A 700 15.26 -21.93 33.98
C ASP A 700 16.59 -21.66 33.25
N GLU A 701 16.70 -22.05 31.98
CA GLU A 701 17.89 -21.80 31.16
C GLU A 701 18.04 -20.33 30.75
N MET A 702 16.94 -19.62 30.49
CA MET A 702 16.99 -18.28 29.91
C MET A 702 16.90 -17.12 30.91
N LEU A 703 16.33 -17.37 32.09
CA LEU A 703 16.02 -16.33 33.09
C LEU A 703 16.83 -16.44 34.39
N LYS A 704 17.69 -17.44 34.53
CA LYS A 704 18.64 -17.60 35.65
C LYS A 704 20.05 -17.29 35.19
#